data_AF-A0A060NWQ3-F1
#
_entry.id   AF-A0A060NWQ3-F1
#
_cell.length_a   1.000
_cell.length_b   1.000
_cell.length_c   1.000
_cell.angle_alpha   90.00
_cell.angle_beta   90.00
_cell.angle_gamma   90.00
#
_symmetry.space_group_name_H-M   'P 1'
#
loop_
_entity.id
_entity.type
_entity.pdbx_description
1 polymer ?
#
loop_
_entity_poly.entity_id
_entity_poly.type
_entity_poly.pdbx_seq_one_letter_code
_entity_poly.pdbx_strand_id
1 'polypeptide(L)'
;MKRLGLDVGSTTVKALLDDGSGAVLWQDYQRHDTKQAEKVLEFLQRVEAECGFAPGVDRILITGSGAGLIAPLLGAKFVQEVVAVSAAVEKLHPEVNFVSEIGGEDMKTLFFSPSGDGKSKQVFMQSACSGGTGTFIEKTARKLKVAPDELAQMGYTGLDLHKISSKCGIFAETDANTLVKSGVPVPEIIASLFEAVVYQNLATLTKGNVPTPHVLLLGGPNLFFKGLQEAWRHHLAKLWNERRVALPEGSSPESLILVPSEALYYACIGCIEIGRTEPATVGIYSGTERLRWWISEGQHEQKAREGAKGLTASAAELERFMQNYGQTQRGVPSAAAAASLTEQTVILGCDFGSTTAKAVVLSQSGEVLASCYVPSNGNPIEDAKGLMRQVRAAGFERIGALGLTGYGKDLLKDIVGSDMAVVETVAHATAALHYIPDADVICDVGGTDVKIMLLRQGTVADFRLNSQCSSGNGAFLQGVAERYRIPLEDYAQNAFQARSIPALAMGCGVFLQSDIVNQQRKGWAREEIMAALAAVLPLNVWVYAGQIQNLAAVGRKFVLQGGTHRNLAVVKAQVDFIHAKVPTADVVVHPYSGEAGAIGAALCALDWFKGGQQTRFRGYDLIESLEYKATTNEDTVCHWCPVNCRRTFIDVQIPGAAGRPWSKVPVEAGWERVISGNTCPKGLLEDVKEMKVVKDQLEEARRAYPNIAELVREGAFKRAKEELVPASAD
;
A
#
# COMPACT_ATOMS: atom_id res chain seq x y z
N MET A 1 -29.39 -19.32 -33.45
CA MET A 1 -27.92 -19.16 -33.38
C MET A 1 -27.63 -18.57 -32.02
N LYS A 2 -26.86 -19.28 -31.20
CA LYS A 2 -26.56 -18.85 -29.84
C LYS A 2 -25.60 -17.65 -29.87
N ARG A 3 -25.69 -16.77 -28.87
CA ARG A 3 -24.79 -15.63 -28.73
C ARG A 3 -24.12 -15.64 -27.36
N LEU A 4 -22.79 -15.60 -27.37
CA LEU A 4 -21.98 -15.49 -26.18
C LEU A 4 -21.51 -14.04 -26.01
N GLY A 5 -21.97 -13.37 -24.96
CA GLY A 5 -21.41 -12.11 -24.49
C GLY A 5 -20.29 -12.37 -23.49
N LEU A 6 -19.07 -11.97 -23.82
CA LEU A 6 -17.87 -12.20 -23.01
C LEU A 6 -17.27 -10.85 -22.56
N ASP A 7 -17.05 -10.68 -21.27
CA ASP A 7 -16.33 -9.54 -20.69
C ASP A 7 -15.02 -10.02 -20.06
N VAL A 8 -13.89 -9.63 -20.66
CA VAL A 8 -12.55 -9.91 -20.15
C VAL A 8 -12.04 -8.68 -19.42
N GLY A 9 -12.39 -8.57 -18.14
CA GLY A 9 -11.98 -7.49 -17.25
C GLY A 9 -10.50 -7.55 -16.84
N SER A 10 -10.08 -6.59 -16.00
CA SER A 10 -8.71 -6.52 -15.47
C SER A 10 -8.41 -7.54 -14.37
N THR A 11 -9.44 -8.05 -13.71
CA THR A 11 -9.33 -9.03 -12.61
C THR A 11 -10.17 -10.29 -12.82
N THR A 12 -11.18 -10.22 -13.71
CA THR A 12 -12.23 -11.25 -13.86
C THR A 12 -12.58 -11.49 -15.32
N VAL A 13 -13.10 -12.68 -15.61
CA VAL A 13 -13.77 -13.01 -16.86
C VAL A 13 -15.22 -13.30 -16.53
N LYS A 14 -16.12 -12.69 -17.30
CA LYS A 14 -17.57 -12.89 -17.18
C LYS A 14 -18.12 -13.31 -18.52
N ALA A 15 -19.06 -14.23 -18.52
CA ALA A 15 -19.69 -14.66 -19.75
C ALA A 15 -21.16 -14.96 -19.53
N LEU A 16 -21.95 -14.68 -20.56
CA LEU A 16 -23.37 -14.98 -20.62
C LEU A 16 -23.69 -15.51 -22.02
N LEU A 17 -24.34 -16.66 -22.09
CA LEU A 17 -24.79 -17.31 -23.32
C LEU A 17 -26.31 -17.23 -23.42
N ASP A 18 -26.82 -16.83 -24.58
CA ASP A 18 -28.23 -16.95 -24.92
C ASP A 18 -28.51 -17.97 -26.03
N ASP A 19 -29.77 -18.36 -26.16
CA ASP A 19 -30.27 -19.29 -27.18
C ASP A 19 -30.53 -18.66 -28.57
N GLY A 20 -30.31 -17.35 -28.70
CA GLY A 20 -30.68 -16.55 -29.88
C GLY A 20 -32.07 -15.91 -29.82
N SER A 21 -32.98 -16.36 -28.95
CA SER A 21 -34.24 -15.67 -28.63
C SER A 21 -34.02 -14.61 -27.54
N GLY A 22 -33.03 -14.83 -26.68
CA GLY A 22 -32.69 -13.96 -25.55
C GLY A 22 -32.83 -14.66 -24.20
N ALA A 23 -33.23 -15.93 -24.18
CA ALA A 23 -33.24 -16.70 -22.95
C ALA A 23 -31.80 -17.08 -22.56
N VAL A 24 -31.42 -16.81 -21.32
CA VAL A 24 -30.09 -17.14 -20.79
C VAL A 24 -29.98 -18.65 -20.64
N LEU A 25 -29.00 -19.24 -21.32
CA LEU A 25 -28.69 -20.67 -21.24
C LEU A 25 -27.59 -20.97 -20.24
N TRP A 26 -26.64 -20.03 -20.08
CA TRP A 26 -25.47 -20.22 -19.23
C TRP A 26 -24.89 -18.86 -18.86
N GLN A 27 -24.34 -18.74 -17.65
CA GLN A 27 -23.55 -17.58 -17.24
C GLN A 27 -22.55 -17.97 -16.16
N ASP A 28 -21.39 -17.31 -16.15
CA ASP A 28 -20.39 -17.50 -15.10
C ASP A 28 -19.52 -16.24 -14.92
N TYR A 29 -18.98 -16.08 -13.72
CA TYR A 29 -18.11 -14.98 -13.29
C TYR A 29 -16.96 -15.57 -12.47
N GLN A 30 -15.73 -15.44 -12.95
CA GLN A 30 -14.56 -15.95 -12.23
C GLN A 30 -13.37 -15.00 -12.29
N ARG A 31 -12.55 -15.00 -11.24
CA ARG A 31 -11.23 -14.36 -11.27
C ARG A 31 -10.32 -15.15 -12.21
N HIS A 32 -9.54 -14.43 -13.02
CA HIS A 32 -8.60 -15.06 -13.95
C HIS A 32 -7.18 -15.19 -13.38
N ASP A 33 -6.89 -14.61 -12.22
CA ASP A 33 -5.58 -14.69 -11.53
C ASP A 33 -4.39 -14.52 -12.49
N THR A 34 -4.39 -13.41 -13.23
CA THR A 34 -3.42 -13.03 -14.28
C THR A 34 -3.35 -13.91 -15.53
N LYS A 35 -4.26 -14.88 -15.68
CA LYS A 35 -4.31 -15.83 -16.82
C LYS A 35 -5.57 -15.62 -17.66
N GLN A 36 -5.66 -14.45 -18.30
CA GLN A 36 -6.87 -14.05 -19.04
C GLN A 36 -7.19 -15.00 -20.20
N ALA A 37 -6.19 -15.35 -21.03
CA ALA A 37 -6.38 -16.21 -22.18
C ALA A 37 -6.79 -17.64 -21.76
N GLU A 38 -6.16 -18.18 -20.72
CA GLU A 38 -6.44 -19.51 -20.18
C GLU A 38 -7.84 -19.56 -19.54
N LYS A 39 -8.23 -18.53 -18.80
CA LYS A 39 -9.58 -18.48 -18.21
C LYS A 39 -10.67 -18.35 -19.28
N VAL A 40 -10.42 -17.59 -20.34
CA VAL A 40 -11.33 -17.55 -21.51
C VAL A 40 -11.40 -18.92 -22.18
N LEU A 41 -10.27 -19.60 -22.36
CA LEU A 41 -10.24 -20.95 -22.93
C LEU A 41 -11.08 -21.94 -22.10
N GLU A 42 -10.96 -21.89 -20.77
CA GLU A 42 -11.76 -22.69 -19.84
C GLU A 42 -13.27 -22.43 -19.99
N PHE A 43 -13.68 -21.16 -20.06
CA PHE A 43 -15.07 -20.78 -20.26
C PHE A 43 -15.62 -21.29 -21.59
N LEU A 44 -14.84 -21.16 -22.68
CA LEU A 44 -15.24 -21.63 -23.99
C LEU A 44 -15.40 -23.16 -24.02
N GLN A 45 -14.45 -23.90 -23.44
CA GLN A 45 -14.54 -25.37 -23.36
C GLN A 45 -15.79 -25.83 -22.61
N ARG A 46 -16.14 -25.13 -21.53
CA ARG A 46 -17.36 -25.41 -20.75
C ARG A 46 -18.61 -25.11 -21.55
N VAL A 47 -18.68 -23.95 -22.20
CA VAL A 47 -19.85 -23.56 -23.00
C VAL A 47 -20.03 -24.46 -24.23
N GLU A 48 -18.93 -24.91 -24.85
CA GLU A 48 -18.94 -25.94 -25.91
C GLU A 48 -19.52 -27.27 -25.39
N ALA A 49 -19.03 -27.75 -24.23
CA ALA A 49 -19.42 -29.04 -23.66
C ALA A 49 -20.82 -29.06 -23.04
N GLU A 50 -21.18 -28.04 -22.27
CA GLU A 50 -22.42 -27.94 -21.48
C GLU A 50 -23.61 -27.47 -22.34
N CYS A 51 -23.36 -26.61 -23.35
CA CYS A 51 -24.43 -25.95 -24.11
C CYS A 51 -24.39 -26.21 -25.63
N GLY A 52 -23.44 -27.01 -26.11
CA GLY A 52 -23.28 -27.29 -27.54
C GLY A 52 -23.04 -26.01 -28.35
N PHE A 53 -22.25 -25.08 -27.81
CA PHE A 53 -21.80 -23.90 -28.54
C PHE A 53 -20.80 -24.32 -29.63
N ALA A 54 -21.04 -23.94 -30.89
CA ALA A 54 -20.33 -24.54 -32.03
C ALA A 54 -19.58 -23.51 -32.90
N PRO A 55 -18.32 -23.80 -33.29
CA PRO A 55 -17.56 -22.96 -34.20
C PRO A 55 -18.20 -22.96 -35.60
N GLY A 56 -18.10 -21.82 -36.31
CA GLY A 56 -18.69 -21.62 -37.63
C GLY A 56 -20.22 -21.44 -37.64
N VAL A 57 -20.88 -21.68 -36.50
CA VAL A 57 -22.34 -21.56 -36.35
C VAL A 57 -22.67 -20.45 -35.37
N ASP A 58 -22.19 -20.53 -34.14
CA ASP A 58 -22.59 -19.59 -33.08
C ASP A 58 -21.73 -18.32 -33.06
N ARG A 59 -22.20 -17.30 -32.34
CA ARG A 59 -21.60 -15.97 -32.33
C ARG A 59 -21.02 -15.61 -30.97
N ILE A 60 -19.90 -14.89 -30.99
CA ILE A 60 -19.22 -14.37 -29.81
C ILE A 60 -18.94 -12.87 -29.97
N LEU A 61 -19.40 -12.11 -28.98
CA LEU A 61 -19.15 -10.68 -28.84
C LEU A 61 -18.40 -10.46 -27.54
N ILE A 62 -17.28 -9.74 -27.61
CA ILE A 62 -16.32 -9.64 -26.53
C ILE A 62 -16.04 -8.18 -26.19
N THR A 63 -15.96 -7.89 -24.91
CA THR A 63 -15.66 -6.57 -24.36
C THR A 63 -14.72 -6.68 -23.16
N GLY A 64 -14.44 -5.54 -22.54
CA GLY A 64 -13.53 -5.45 -21.42
C GLY A 64 -12.09 -5.27 -21.86
N SER A 65 -11.26 -5.03 -20.86
CA SER A 65 -9.92 -4.53 -21.07
C SER A 65 -8.90 -5.54 -21.63
N GLY A 66 -9.15 -6.85 -21.49
CA GLY A 66 -8.36 -7.93 -22.09
C GLY A 66 -8.85 -8.38 -23.47
N ALA A 67 -9.94 -7.81 -23.98
CA ALA A 67 -10.58 -8.31 -25.20
C ALA A 67 -9.79 -8.03 -26.47
N GLY A 68 -9.00 -6.95 -26.54
CA GLY A 68 -8.32 -6.55 -27.78
C GLY A 68 -7.38 -7.62 -28.33
N LEU A 69 -6.67 -8.34 -27.46
CA LEU A 69 -5.78 -9.45 -27.83
C LEU A 69 -6.55 -10.74 -28.15
N ILE A 70 -7.61 -11.02 -27.39
CA ILE A 70 -8.33 -12.30 -27.44
C ILE A 70 -9.35 -12.32 -28.58
N ALA A 71 -9.99 -11.20 -28.90
CA ALA A 71 -11.06 -11.13 -29.89
C ALA A 71 -10.64 -11.69 -31.27
N PRO A 72 -9.48 -11.31 -31.84
CA PRO A 72 -9.05 -11.80 -33.15
C PRO A 72 -8.71 -13.30 -33.16
N LEU A 73 -8.37 -13.88 -32.01
CA LEU A 73 -8.05 -15.31 -31.87
C LEU A 73 -9.31 -16.17 -31.95
N LEU A 74 -10.47 -15.62 -31.58
CA LEU A 74 -11.75 -16.33 -31.50
C LEU A 74 -12.72 -16.03 -32.64
N GLY A 75 -12.36 -15.12 -33.57
CA GLY A 75 -13.29 -14.59 -34.55
C GLY A 75 -14.35 -13.66 -33.94
N ALA A 76 -14.11 -13.18 -32.71
CA ALA A 76 -15.09 -12.42 -31.95
C ALA A 76 -15.22 -10.97 -32.42
N LYS A 77 -16.43 -10.42 -32.30
CA LYS A 77 -16.67 -9.00 -32.48
C LYS A 77 -16.31 -8.27 -31.19
N PHE A 78 -15.29 -7.42 -31.26
CA PHE A 78 -14.99 -6.51 -30.16
C PHE A 78 -16.06 -5.42 -30.05
N VAL A 79 -16.58 -5.21 -28.85
CA VAL A 79 -17.52 -4.15 -28.49
C VAL A 79 -16.90 -3.31 -27.38
N GLN A 80 -16.95 -1.99 -27.50
CA GLN A 80 -16.50 -1.09 -26.42
C GLN A 80 -17.39 -1.27 -25.19
N GLU A 81 -16.80 -1.42 -24.01
CA GLU A 81 -17.50 -1.77 -22.77
C GLU A 81 -18.63 -0.79 -22.43
N VAL A 82 -18.35 0.51 -22.52
CA VAL A 82 -19.34 1.57 -22.28
C VAL A 82 -20.51 1.54 -23.27
N VAL A 83 -20.27 1.06 -24.50
CA VAL A 83 -21.32 0.88 -25.51
C VAL A 83 -22.16 -0.34 -25.16
N ALA A 84 -21.52 -1.44 -24.76
CA ALA A 84 -22.21 -2.64 -24.31
C ALA A 84 -23.11 -2.33 -23.09
N VAL A 85 -22.53 -1.79 -22.02
CA VAL A 85 -23.27 -1.43 -20.80
C VAL A 85 -24.42 -0.47 -21.12
N SER A 86 -24.20 0.54 -21.96
CA SER A 86 -25.28 1.43 -22.39
C SER A 86 -26.42 0.69 -23.09
N ALA A 87 -26.12 -0.26 -23.98
CA ALA A 87 -27.15 -1.02 -24.70
C ALA A 87 -27.98 -1.89 -23.74
N ALA A 88 -27.35 -2.50 -22.74
CA ALA A 88 -28.04 -3.25 -21.70
C ALA A 88 -28.95 -2.35 -20.86
N VAL A 89 -28.46 -1.19 -20.42
CA VAL A 89 -29.23 -0.24 -19.60
C VAL A 89 -30.44 0.29 -20.36
N GLU A 90 -30.28 0.71 -21.62
CA GLU A 90 -31.42 1.21 -22.42
C GLU A 90 -32.50 0.15 -22.65
N LYS A 91 -32.09 -1.11 -22.74
CA LYS A 91 -33.01 -2.23 -22.94
C LYS A 91 -33.76 -2.63 -21.66
N LEU A 92 -33.04 -2.72 -20.55
CA LEU A 92 -33.56 -3.26 -19.28
C LEU A 92 -34.14 -2.18 -18.36
N HIS A 93 -33.63 -0.95 -18.45
CA HIS A 93 -33.96 0.17 -17.58
C HIS A 93 -34.10 1.49 -18.38
N PRO A 94 -35.09 1.59 -19.28
CA PRO A 94 -35.29 2.78 -20.11
C PRO A 94 -35.56 4.06 -19.30
N GLU A 95 -35.90 3.96 -18.01
CA GLU A 95 -36.10 5.07 -17.07
C GLU A 95 -34.80 5.63 -16.48
N VAL A 96 -33.71 4.86 -16.50
CA VAL A 96 -32.43 5.24 -15.85
C VAL A 96 -31.79 6.45 -16.53
N ASN A 97 -31.34 7.40 -15.72
CA ASN A 97 -30.72 8.65 -16.15
C ASN A 97 -29.23 8.74 -15.80
N PHE A 98 -28.80 7.96 -14.80
CA PHE A 98 -27.41 7.92 -14.37
C PHE A 98 -26.99 6.50 -14.01
N VAL A 99 -25.82 6.10 -14.47
CA VAL A 99 -25.18 4.85 -14.08
C VAL A 99 -23.82 5.16 -13.48
N SER A 100 -23.52 4.54 -12.34
CA SER A 100 -22.15 4.43 -11.83
C SER A 100 -21.74 2.96 -11.82
N GLU A 101 -20.73 2.63 -12.59
CA GLU A 101 -20.12 1.32 -12.64
C GLU A 101 -18.73 1.38 -12.01
N ILE A 102 -18.51 0.56 -10.98
CA ILE A 102 -17.20 0.45 -10.33
C ILE A 102 -16.65 -0.94 -10.65
N GLY A 103 -15.50 -0.98 -11.33
CA GLY A 103 -14.76 -2.21 -11.61
C GLY A 103 -13.65 -2.45 -10.59
N GLY A 104 -12.82 -3.47 -10.85
CA GLY A 104 -11.64 -3.75 -10.02
C GLY A 104 -10.58 -2.64 -10.09
N GLU A 105 -10.30 -2.14 -11.29
CA GLU A 105 -9.20 -1.18 -11.56
C GLU A 105 -9.69 0.09 -12.30
N ASP A 106 -10.96 0.17 -12.67
CA ASP A 106 -11.54 1.33 -13.32
C ASP A 106 -12.93 1.65 -12.77
N MET A 107 -13.42 2.83 -13.12
CA MET A 107 -14.75 3.31 -12.76
C MET A 107 -15.30 4.15 -13.91
N LYS A 108 -16.61 4.07 -14.10
CA LYS A 108 -17.30 4.63 -15.26
C LYS A 108 -18.62 5.25 -14.79
N THR A 109 -18.98 6.38 -15.37
CA THR A 109 -20.31 6.96 -15.22
C THR A 109 -20.93 7.24 -16.56
N LEU A 110 -22.21 6.93 -16.71
CA LEU A 110 -23.00 7.21 -17.89
C LEU A 110 -24.16 8.12 -17.50
N PHE A 111 -24.32 9.23 -18.23
CA PHE A 111 -25.47 10.11 -18.14
C PHE A 111 -26.34 9.90 -19.36
N PHE A 112 -27.64 9.75 -19.15
CA PHE A 112 -28.64 9.62 -20.19
C PHE A 112 -29.58 10.82 -20.13
N SER A 113 -29.57 11.63 -21.18
CA SER A 113 -30.42 12.81 -21.32
C SER A 113 -31.40 12.63 -22.47
N PRO A 114 -32.65 13.08 -22.38
CA PRO A 114 -33.57 13.06 -23.51
C PRO A 114 -33.00 13.81 -24.73
N SER A 115 -33.08 13.22 -25.93
CA SER A 115 -32.59 13.83 -27.17
C SER A 115 -33.40 13.34 -28.37
N GLY A 116 -34.34 14.17 -28.86
CA GLY A 116 -35.17 13.83 -30.01
C GLY A 116 -35.89 12.49 -29.82
N ASP A 117 -35.65 11.54 -30.73
CA ASP A 117 -36.26 10.20 -30.74
C ASP A 117 -35.56 9.18 -29.81
N GLY A 118 -34.64 9.60 -28.93
CA GLY A 118 -33.90 8.70 -28.03
C GLY A 118 -33.22 9.38 -26.85
N LYS A 119 -32.15 8.78 -26.32
CA LYS A 119 -31.31 9.36 -25.26
C LYS A 119 -29.92 9.72 -25.76
N SER A 120 -29.48 10.94 -25.49
CA SER A 120 -28.08 11.35 -25.59
C SER A 120 -27.28 10.79 -24.42
N LYS A 121 -26.04 10.38 -24.70
CA LYS A 121 -25.17 9.66 -23.76
C LYS A 121 -23.91 10.46 -23.52
N GLN A 122 -23.61 10.74 -22.27
CA GLN A 122 -22.29 11.25 -21.87
C GLN A 122 -21.61 10.20 -21.01
N VAL A 123 -20.39 9.84 -21.39
CA VAL A 123 -19.61 8.79 -20.72
C VAL A 123 -18.34 9.41 -20.17
N PHE A 124 -18.08 9.15 -18.89
CA PHE A 124 -16.84 9.52 -18.23
C PHE A 124 -16.22 8.28 -17.60
N MET A 125 -14.92 8.12 -17.77
CA MET A 125 -14.17 6.96 -17.29
C MET A 125 -12.85 7.41 -16.68
N GLN A 126 -12.42 6.72 -15.64
CA GLN A 126 -11.11 6.89 -15.02
C GLN A 126 -10.46 5.52 -14.83
N SER A 127 -9.28 5.34 -15.44
CA SER A 127 -8.53 4.08 -15.45
C SER A 127 -7.15 4.16 -14.80
N ALA A 128 -6.67 5.36 -14.46
CA ALA A 128 -5.30 5.60 -13.99
C ALA A 128 -5.21 6.07 -12.53
N CYS A 129 -6.32 6.07 -11.78
CA CYS A 129 -6.37 6.60 -10.42
C CYS A 129 -7.22 5.66 -9.55
N SER A 130 -6.56 4.73 -8.87
CA SER A 130 -7.18 3.60 -8.16
C SER A 130 -7.95 3.97 -6.89
N GLY A 131 -7.93 5.23 -6.44
CA GLY A 131 -8.56 5.66 -5.16
C GLY A 131 -10.08 5.50 -5.06
N GLY A 132 -10.76 5.00 -6.10
CA GLY A 132 -12.20 4.74 -6.08
C GLY A 132 -12.62 3.42 -6.73
N THR A 133 -11.74 2.42 -6.76
CA THR A 133 -12.03 1.12 -7.41
C THR A 133 -12.14 -0.03 -6.41
N GLY A 134 -12.64 -1.17 -6.85
CA GLY A 134 -12.79 -2.36 -6.00
C GLY A 134 -11.48 -2.87 -5.40
N THR A 135 -10.40 -2.93 -6.21
CA THR A 135 -9.08 -3.37 -5.75
C THR A 135 -8.56 -2.50 -4.60
N PHE A 136 -8.88 -1.21 -4.61
CA PHE A 136 -8.49 -0.28 -3.54
C PHE A 136 -9.21 -0.56 -2.22
N ILE A 137 -10.51 -0.84 -2.27
CA ILE A 137 -11.30 -1.25 -1.11
C ILE A 137 -10.72 -2.56 -0.53
N GLU A 138 -10.56 -3.58 -1.39
CA GLU A 138 -10.05 -4.89 -0.99
C GLU A 138 -8.63 -4.84 -0.41
N LYS A 139 -7.74 -4.03 -1.00
CA LYS A 139 -6.35 -3.92 -0.56
C LYS A 139 -6.25 -3.24 0.81
N THR A 140 -7.00 -2.16 1.00
CA THR A 140 -7.06 -1.47 2.30
C THR A 140 -7.65 -2.40 3.36
N ALA A 141 -8.76 -3.07 3.05
CA ALA A 141 -9.39 -4.03 3.96
C ALA A 141 -8.46 -5.19 4.35
N ARG A 142 -7.72 -5.77 3.40
CA ARG A 142 -6.73 -6.82 3.68
C ARG A 142 -5.64 -6.35 4.63
N LYS A 143 -5.16 -5.11 4.45
CA LYS A 143 -4.16 -4.49 5.32
C LYS A 143 -4.69 -4.27 6.74
N LEU A 144 -5.99 -3.99 6.86
CA LEU A 144 -6.73 -3.92 8.12
C LEU A 144 -7.14 -5.31 8.65
N LYS A 145 -6.73 -6.39 7.98
CA LYS A 145 -7.06 -7.80 8.30
C LYS A 145 -8.55 -8.11 8.32
N VAL A 146 -9.34 -7.39 7.54
CA VAL A 146 -10.77 -7.65 7.37
C VAL A 146 -10.94 -8.77 6.34
N ALA A 147 -11.71 -9.81 6.69
CA ALA A 147 -12.02 -10.90 5.78
C ALA A 147 -12.97 -10.43 4.65
N PRO A 148 -12.92 -11.00 3.43
CA PRO A 148 -13.80 -10.58 2.33
C PRO A 148 -15.30 -10.67 2.67
N ASP A 149 -15.72 -11.73 3.35
CA ASP A 149 -17.12 -11.93 3.73
C ASP A 149 -17.57 -10.91 4.79
N GLU A 150 -16.67 -10.55 5.71
CA GLU A 150 -16.91 -9.50 6.70
C GLU A 150 -17.04 -8.14 5.99
N LEU A 151 -16.07 -7.79 5.13
CA LEU A 151 -16.04 -6.56 4.36
C LEU A 151 -17.33 -6.32 3.56
N ALA A 152 -17.88 -7.39 2.97
CA ALA A 152 -19.16 -7.33 2.23
C ALA A 152 -20.33 -6.85 3.09
N GLN A 153 -20.33 -7.20 4.38
CA GLN A 153 -21.40 -6.91 5.33
C GLN A 153 -21.19 -5.63 6.15
N MET A 154 -19.98 -5.05 6.12
CA MET A 154 -19.67 -3.82 6.86
C MET A 154 -20.57 -2.66 6.41
N GLY A 155 -21.11 -1.94 7.39
CA GLY A 155 -22.00 -0.80 7.16
C GLY A 155 -21.27 0.52 7.00
N TYR A 156 -22.03 1.56 6.70
CA TYR A 156 -21.60 2.95 6.63
C TYR A 156 -22.43 3.83 7.56
N THR A 157 -23.73 3.52 7.70
CA THR A 157 -24.67 4.35 8.46
C THR A 157 -24.40 4.29 9.97
N GLY A 158 -24.36 5.45 10.62
CA GLY A 158 -24.20 5.56 12.08
C GLY A 158 -22.76 5.41 12.58
N LEU A 159 -21.78 5.37 11.67
CA LEU A 159 -20.36 5.32 12.00
C LEU A 159 -19.71 6.69 11.86
N ASP A 160 -18.69 6.93 12.68
CA ASP A 160 -17.85 8.12 12.59
C ASP A 160 -16.96 8.06 11.34
N LEU A 161 -17.02 9.10 10.51
CA LEU A 161 -16.23 9.19 9.28
C LEU A 161 -14.96 10.02 9.48
N HIS A 162 -13.84 9.48 9.03
CA HIS A 162 -12.50 10.06 9.13
C HIS A 162 -12.01 10.47 7.74
N LYS A 163 -11.12 11.45 7.68
CA LYS A 163 -10.57 11.91 6.41
C LYS A 163 -9.60 10.87 5.86
N ILE A 164 -9.96 10.28 4.73
CA ILE A 164 -9.10 9.42 3.91
C ILE A 164 -8.98 10.05 2.52
N SER A 165 -7.77 10.09 1.98
CA SER A 165 -7.52 10.59 0.63
C SER A 165 -8.35 9.86 -0.42
N SER A 166 -9.23 10.57 -1.13
CA SER A 166 -10.10 9.97 -2.15
C SER A 166 -9.42 9.85 -3.53
N LYS A 167 -8.30 10.56 -3.73
CA LYS A 167 -7.66 10.68 -5.05
C LYS A 167 -6.69 9.53 -5.32
N CYS A 168 -5.86 9.15 -4.36
CA CYS A 168 -4.77 8.21 -4.59
C CYS A 168 -4.86 7.06 -3.59
N GLY A 169 -4.97 5.82 -4.08
CA GLY A 169 -5.03 4.63 -3.23
C GLY A 169 -3.83 4.48 -2.29
N ILE A 170 -2.64 4.95 -2.71
CA ILE A 170 -1.43 4.92 -1.86
C ILE A 170 -1.57 5.85 -0.64
N PHE A 171 -2.08 7.06 -0.87
CA PHE A 171 -2.30 8.02 0.23
C PHE A 171 -3.39 7.52 1.15
N ALA A 172 -4.47 6.99 0.60
CA ALA A 172 -5.53 6.39 1.40
C ALA A 172 -5.05 5.20 2.24
N GLU A 173 -4.21 4.32 1.71
CA GLU A 173 -3.61 3.22 2.48
C GLU A 173 -2.69 3.72 3.60
N THR A 174 -2.06 4.88 3.40
CA THR A 174 -1.21 5.53 4.39
C THR A 174 -2.06 6.21 5.47
N ASP A 175 -3.14 6.87 5.06
CA ASP A 175 -4.14 7.47 5.96
C ASP A 175 -4.80 6.38 6.81
N ALA A 176 -5.28 5.29 6.20
CA ALA A 176 -5.85 4.14 6.89
C ALA A 176 -4.88 3.55 7.92
N ASN A 177 -3.61 3.36 7.55
CA ASN A 177 -2.57 2.91 8.49
C ASN A 177 -2.37 3.88 9.66
N THR A 178 -2.38 5.18 9.37
CA THR A 178 -2.21 6.23 10.39
C THR A 178 -3.40 6.25 11.34
N LEU A 179 -4.62 6.05 10.82
CA LEU A 179 -5.84 5.97 11.61
C LEU A 179 -5.83 4.74 12.53
N VAL A 180 -5.43 3.55 12.04
CA VAL A 180 -5.26 2.37 12.90
C VAL A 180 -4.21 2.61 13.97
N LYS A 181 -3.06 3.20 13.62
CA LYS A 181 -1.98 3.54 14.57
C LYS A 181 -2.38 4.57 15.60
N SER A 182 -3.37 5.39 15.27
CA SER A 182 -3.98 6.33 16.19
C SER A 182 -5.07 5.70 17.05
N GLY A 183 -5.47 4.44 16.80
CA GLY A 183 -6.48 3.72 17.58
C GLY A 183 -7.91 3.87 17.04
N VAL A 184 -8.09 4.32 15.80
CA VAL A 184 -9.42 4.41 15.18
C VAL A 184 -9.98 3.00 14.88
N PRO A 185 -11.24 2.70 15.22
CA PRO A 185 -11.85 1.41 14.94
C PRO A 185 -11.88 1.06 13.44
N VAL A 186 -11.56 -0.19 13.10
CA VAL A 186 -11.56 -0.68 11.71
C VAL A 186 -12.90 -0.46 10.99
N PRO A 187 -14.09 -0.65 11.61
CA PRO A 187 -15.36 -0.33 10.97
C PRO A 187 -15.50 1.13 10.51
N GLU A 188 -15.02 2.08 11.31
CA GLU A 188 -15.04 3.50 10.96
C GLU A 188 -14.07 3.81 9.81
N ILE A 189 -12.91 3.16 9.77
CA ILE A 189 -11.94 3.31 8.67
C ILE A 189 -12.53 2.77 7.37
N ILE A 190 -13.22 1.62 7.40
CA ILE A 190 -13.88 1.06 6.22
C ILE A 190 -15.06 1.92 5.76
N ALA A 191 -15.88 2.45 6.68
CA ALA A 191 -16.93 3.40 6.33
C ALA A 191 -16.36 4.67 5.68
N SER A 192 -15.25 5.18 6.21
CA SER A 192 -14.49 6.31 5.64
C SER A 192 -13.88 6.00 4.27
N LEU A 193 -13.60 4.73 3.99
CA LEU A 193 -13.13 4.26 2.69
C LEU A 193 -14.27 4.28 1.67
N PHE A 194 -15.44 3.77 2.04
CA PHE A 194 -16.64 3.85 1.19
C PHE A 194 -17.02 5.31 0.90
N GLU A 195 -16.96 6.18 1.92
CA GLU A 195 -17.10 7.64 1.78
C GLU A 195 -16.16 8.19 0.71
N ALA A 196 -14.86 7.88 0.82
CA ALA A 196 -13.85 8.37 -0.09
C ALA A 196 -14.09 7.89 -1.54
N VAL A 197 -14.50 6.63 -1.74
CA VAL A 197 -14.79 6.07 -3.07
C VAL A 197 -15.98 6.79 -3.72
N VAL A 198 -17.10 6.95 -3.01
CA VAL A 198 -18.31 7.60 -3.54
C VAL A 198 -18.03 9.08 -3.81
N TYR A 199 -17.38 9.77 -2.87
CA TYR A 199 -16.99 11.17 -3.04
C TYR A 199 -16.10 11.37 -4.26
N GLN A 200 -15.10 10.50 -4.46
CA GLN A 200 -14.21 10.58 -5.63
C GLN A 200 -14.98 10.44 -6.95
N ASN A 201 -15.91 9.48 -7.00
CA ASN A 201 -16.74 9.21 -8.17
C ASN A 201 -17.60 10.43 -8.51
N LEU A 202 -18.30 10.97 -7.50
CA LEU A 202 -19.16 12.15 -7.65
C LEU A 202 -18.37 13.42 -7.97
N ALA A 203 -17.21 13.64 -7.36
CA ALA A 203 -16.42 14.84 -7.58
C ALA A 203 -15.69 14.86 -8.92
N THR A 204 -15.27 13.70 -9.43
CA THR A 204 -14.38 13.61 -10.60
C THR A 204 -15.10 13.17 -11.87
N LEU A 205 -15.95 12.14 -11.79
CA LEU A 205 -16.55 11.54 -12.98
C LEU A 205 -17.82 12.24 -13.43
N THR A 206 -18.49 12.98 -12.56
CA THR A 206 -19.68 13.75 -12.96
C THR A 206 -19.32 14.95 -13.84
N LYS A 207 -18.07 15.45 -13.77
CA LYS A 207 -17.56 16.63 -14.50
C LYS A 207 -18.50 17.85 -14.42
N GLY A 208 -19.16 18.04 -13.28
CA GLY A 208 -20.09 19.14 -13.05
C GLY A 208 -21.54 18.86 -13.46
N ASN A 209 -21.82 17.70 -14.08
CA ASN A 209 -23.19 17.22 -14.26
C ASN A 209 -23.79 16.80 -12.91
N VAL A 210 -25.11 16.93 -12.77
CA VAL A 210 -25.83 16.46 -11.58
C VAL A 210 -26.47 15.11 -11.93
N PRO A 211 -26.08 14.00 -11.26
CA PRO A 211 -26.82 12.74 -11.35
C PRO A 211 -28.28 12.97 -10.98
N THR A 212 -29.21 12.64 -11.88
CA THR A 212 -30.65 12.77 -11.64
C THR A 212 -31.26 11.44 -11.17
N PRO A 213 -32.46 11.46 -10.56
CA PRO A 213 -33.19 10.26 -10.14
C PRO A 213 -33.28 9.17 -11.21
N HIS A 214 -33.50 7.93 -10.75
CA HIS A 214 -33.35 6.68 -11.52
C HIS A 214 -31.87 6.39 -11.82
N VAL A 215 -31.17 5.98 -10.76
CA VAL A 215 -29.75 5.65 -10.74
C VAL A 215 -29.58 4.14 -10.72
N LEU A 216 -28.65 3.64 -11.54
CA LEU A 216 -28.20 2.25 -11.50
C LEU A 216 -26.75 2.17 -11.02
N LEU A 217 -26.50 1.32 -10.03
CA LEU A 217 -25.16 1.04 -9.53
C LEU A 217 -24.73 -0.35 -10.05
N LEU A 218 -23.68 -0.37 -10.87
CA LEU A 218 -23.20 -1.57 -11.57
C LEU A 218 -21.79 -1.98 -11.12
N GLY A 219 -21.40 -3.20 -11.45
CA GLY A 219 -20.08 -3.74 -11.16
C GLY A 219 -19.98 -4.41 -9.78
N GLY A 220 -18.93 -5.22 -9.60
CA GLY A 220 -18.74 -6.06 -8.42
C GLY A 220 -18.77 -5.31 -7.09
N PRO A 221 -17.95 -4.26 -6.89
CA PRO A 221 -17.97 -3.44 -5.68
C PRO A 221 -19.35 -2.91 -5.27
N ASN A 222 -20.11 -2.35 -6.21
CA ASN A 222 -21.46 -1.86 -5.94
C ASN A 222 -22.42 -3.00 -5.56
N LEU A 223 -22.24 -4.21 -6.13
CA LEU A 223 -23.04 -5.39 -5.79
C LEU A 223 -22.67 -5.98 -4.42
N PHE A 224 -21.38 -6.12 -4.12
CA PHE A 224 -20.91 -6.91 -2.98
C PHE A 224 -20.75 -6.12 -1.68
N PHE A 225 -20.54 -4.80 -1.73
CA PHE A 225 -20.29 -4.00 -0.52
C PHE A 225 -21.52 -3.24 -0.06
N LYS A 226 -22.17 -3.72 1.02
CA LYS A 226 -23.34 -3.08 1.61
C LYS A 226 -23.08 -1.61 1.99
N GLY A 227 -21.99 -1.34 2.71
CA GLY A 227 -21.64 0.03 3.12
C GLY A 227 -21.38 0.98 1.95
N LEU A 228 -20.90 0.48 0.81
CA LEU A 228 -20.72 1.30 -0.41
C LEU A 228 -22.08 1.71 -1.01
N GLN A 229 -23.06 0.81 -1.00
CA GLN A 229 -24.42 1.12 -1.44
C GLN A 229 -25.09 2.15 -0.50
N GLU A 230 -24.89 2.01 0.82
CA GLU A 230 -25.36 2.98 1.81
C GLU A 230 -24.73 4.37 1.58
N ALA A 231 -23.42 4.42 1.35
CA ALA A 231 -22.71 5.67 1.03
C ALA A 231 -23.25 6.33 -0.26
N TRP A 232 -23.49 5.55 -1.33
CA TRP A 232 -24.11 6.07 -2.55
C TRP A 232 -25.49 6.69 -2.30
N ARG A 233 -26.35 6.00 -1.53
CA ARG A 233 -27.69 6.49 -1.18
C ARG A 233 -27.62 7.78 -0.37
N HIS A 234 -26.73 7.83 0.63
CA HIS A 234 -26.50 9.03 1.44
C HIS A 234 -26.10 10.24 0.58
N HIS A 235 -25.07 10.09 -0.26
CA HIS A 235 -24.52 11.20 -1.04
C HIS A 235 -25.46 11.67 -2.15
N LEU A 236 -26.12 10.76 -2.86
CA LEU A 236 -27.07 11.15 -3.91
C LEU A 236 -28.30 11.85 -3.32
N ALA A 237 -28.84 11.35 -2.19
CA ALA A 237 -29.94 12.01 -1.50
C ALA A 237 -29.56 13.42 -1.03
N LYS A 238 -28.37 13.56 -0.43
CA LYS A 238 -27.82 14.86 -0.02
C LYS A 238 -27.65 15.81 -1.22
N LEU A 239 -27.07 15.32 -2.31
CA LEU A 239 -26.86 16.09 -3.53
C LEU A 239 -28.19 16.58 -4.12
N TRP A 240 -29.20 15.71 -4.20
CA TRP A 240 -30.54 16.08 -4.70
C TRP A 240 -31.19 17.15 -3.84
N ASN A 241 -31.06 17.05 -2.52
CA ASN A 241 -31.56 18.07 -1.60
C ASN A 241 -30.84 19.41 -1.78
N GLU A 242 -29.50 19.40 -1.78
CA GLU A 242 -28.66 20.61 -1.95
C GLU A 242 -28.91 21.30 -3.31
N ARG A 243 -29.12 20.53 -4.37
CA ARG A 243 -29.38 21.02 -5.73
C ARG A 243 -30.86 21.23 -6.04
N ARG A 244 -31.76 20.94 -5.09
CA ARG A 244 -33.23 21.04 -5.25
C ARG A 244 -33.75 20.24 -6.45
N VAL A 245 -33.22 19.04 -6.66
CA VAL A 245 -33.67 18.12 -7.70
C VAL A 245 -35.02 17.53 -7.29
N ALA A 246 -36.03 17.66 -8.15
CA ALA A 246 -37.35 17.08 -7.90
C ALA A 246 -37.29 15.56 -7.95
N LEU A 247 -37.86 14.91 -6.94
CA LEU A 247 -38.06 13.46 -6.93
C LEU A 247 -39.43 13.12 -7.52
N PRO A 248 -39.58 11.98 -8.22
CA PRO A 248 -40.89 11.48 -8.62
C PRO A 248 -41.83 11.33 -7.41
N GLU A 249 -43.11 11.62 -7.63
CA GLU A 249 -44.12 11.61 -6.56
C GLU A 249 -44.20 10.23 -5.88
N GLY A 250 -44.28 10.22 -4.55
CA GLY A 250 -44.34 8.99 -3.75
C GLY A 250 -43.04 8.18 -3.68
N SER A 251 -41.93 8.66 -4.28
CA SER A 251 -40.65 7.94 -4.29
C SER A 251 -39.72 8.41 -3.16
N SER A 252 -38.95 7.48 -2.60
CA SER A 252 -37.83 7.77 -1.69
C SER A 252 -36.51 7.80 -2.47
N PRO A 253 -35.48 8.53 -2.03
CA PRO A 253 -34.16 8.48 -2.66
C PRO A 253 -33.63 7.05 -2.81
N GLU A 254 -33.85 6.21 -1.81
CA GLU A 254 -33.41 4.82 -1.78
C GLU A 254 -34.09 3.98 -2.87
N SER A 255 -35.39 4.20 -3.11
CA SER A 255 -36.13 3.50 -4.17
C SER A 255 -35.70 3.88 -5.58
N LEU A 256 -34.97 5.01 -5.73
CA LEU A 256 -34.50 5.53 -7.01
C LEU A 256 -33.04 5.15 -7.30
N ILE A 257 -32.38 4.44 -6.39
CA ILE A 257 -30.97 4.02 -6.50
C ILE A 257 -30.91 2.50 -6.41
N LEU A 258 -30.79 1.87 -7.57
CA LEU A 258 -30.94 0.43 -7.73
C LEU A 258 -29.59 -0.25 -7.96
N VAL A 259 -29.43 -1.42 -7.34
CA VAL A 259 -28.32 -2.36 -7.60
C VAL A 259 -28.98 -3.64 -8.12
N PRO A 260 -28.94 -3.92 -9.43
CA PRO A 260 -29.58 -5.11 -9.99
C PRO A 260 -28.85 -6.39 -9.58
N SER A 261 -29.57 -7.51 -9.47
CA SER A 261 -28.96 -8.82 -9.17
C SER A 261 -27.93 -9.24 -10.21
N GLU A 262 -28.12 -8.81 -11.46
CA GLU A 262 -27.26 -9.09 -12.61
C GLU A 262 -26.20 -8.00 -12.81
N ALA A 263 -25.91 -7.15 -11.81
CA ALA A 263 -24.98 -6.01 -11.93
C ALA A 263 -23.58 -6.37 -12.47
N LEU A 264 -23.19 -7.65 -12.38
CA LEU A 264 -21.93 -8.16 -12.94
C LEU A 264 -21.97 -8.33 -14.47
N TYR A 265 -23.14 -8.59 -15.05
CA TYR A 265 -23.28 -9.10 -16.43
C TYR A 265 -23.73 -8.05 -17.44
N TYR A 266 -23.91 -6.78 -17.07
CA TYR A 266 -24.41 -5.74 -17.98
C TYR A 266 -23.53 -5.56 -19.23
N ALA A 267 -22.21 -5.71 -19.11
CA ALA A 267 -21.31 -5.73 -20.25
C ALA A 267 -21.56 -6.93 -21.19
N CYS A 268 -21.78 -8.13 -20.63
CA CYS A 268 -22.11 -9.33 -21.40
C CYS A 268 -23.48 -9.23 -22.08
N ILE A 269 -24.51 -8.78 -21.34
CA ILE A 269 -25.86 -8.54 -21.85
C ILE A 269 -25.80 -7.52 -23.00
N GLY A 270 -25.05 -6.44 -22.79
CA GLY A 270 -24.81 -5.42 -23.78
C GLY A 270 -24.18 -5.93 -25.07
N CYS A 271 -23.17 -6.79 -24.95
CA CYS A 271 -22.56 -7.49 -26.08
C CYS A 271 -23.61 -8.30 -26.86
N ILE A 272 -24.49 -9.01 -26.18
CA ILE A 272 -25.57 -9.78 -26.83
C ILE A 272 -26.55 -8.86 -27.54
N GLU A 273 -27.00 -7.78 -26.89
CA GLU A 273 -27.92 -6.80 -27.48
C GLU A 273 -27.35 -6.14 -28.73
N ILE A 274 -26.08 -5.73 -28.71
CA ILE A 274 -25.38 -5.24 -29.91
C ILE A 274 -25.33 -6.34 -30.98
N GLY A 275 -25.02 -7.58 -30.58
CA GLY A 275 -25.00 -8.74 -31.47
C GLY A 275 -26.33 -9.00 -32.17
N ARG A 276 -27.48 -8.65 -31.56
CA ARG A 276 -28.79 -8.76 -32.21
C ARG A 276 -28.95 -7.83 -33.40
N THR A 277 -28.29 -6.66 -33.36
CA THR A 277 -28.39 -5.63 -34.39
C THR A 277 -27.34 -5.78 -35.49
N GLU A 278 -26.22 -6.42 -35.17
CA GLU A 278 -25.14 -6.73 -36.10
C GLU A 278 -25.53 -7.87 -37.09
N PRO A 279 -25.07 -7.84 -38.35
CA PRO A 279 -25.30 -8.91 -39.31
C PRO A 279 -24.92 -10.29 -38.77
N ALA A 280 -25.66 -11.33 -39.16
CA ALA A 280 -25.43 -12.71 -38.68
C ALA A 280 -24.03 -13.24 -39.00
N THR A 281 -23.32 -12.65 -39.97
CA THR A 281 -21.94 -12.98 -40.35
C THR A 281 -20.86 -12.35 -39.45
N VAL A 282 -21.23 -11.45 -38.54
CA VAL A 282 -20.29 -10.73 -37.66
C VAL A 282 -20.12 -11.47 -36.34
N GLY A 283 -18.87 -11.66 -35.92
CA GLY A 283 -18.55 -12.31 -34.65
C GLY A 283 -18.78 -13.82 -34.66
N ILE A 284 -18.65 -14.48 -35.81
CA ILE A 284 -18.75 -15.94 -35.91
C ILE A 284 -17.59 -16.56 -35.13
N TYR A 285 -17.93 -17.40 -34.16
CA TYR A 285 -16.94 -18.09 -33.34
C TYR A 285 -16.10 -19.04 -34.19
N SER A 286 -14.76 -18.91 -34.15
CA SER A 286 -13.84 -19.70 -34.96
C SER A 286 -13.25 -20.93 -34.25
N GLY A 287 -13.63 -21.20 -33.00
CA GLY A 287 -13.05 -22.29 -32.19
C GLY A 287 -11.88 -21.86 -31.30
N THR A 288 -11.38 -22.78 -30.48
CA THR A 288 -10.35 -22.52 -29.46
C THR A 288 -8.90 -22.69 -29.95
N GLU A 289 -8.66 -23.26 -31.14
CA GLU A 289 -7.31 -23.66 -31.60
C GLU A 289 -6.28 -22.53 -31.59
N ARG A 290 -6.63 -21.35 -32.13
CA ARG A 290 -5.71 -20.20 -32.16
C ARG A 290 -5.43 -19.64 -30.77
N LEU A 291 -6.40 -19.72 -29.86
CA LEU A 291 -6.21 -19.32 -28.46
C LEU A 291 -5.28 -20.32 -27.74
N ARG A 292 -5.40 -21.62 -28.00
CA ARG A 292 -4.49 -22.64 -27.45
C ARG A 292 -3.05 -22.42 -27.92
N TRP A 293 -2.85 -22.18 -29.21
CA TRP A 293 -1.52 -21.86 -29.76
C TRP A 293 -0.92 -20.59 -29.13
N TRP A 294 -1.74 -19.55 -28.95
CA TRP A 294 -1.30 -18.32 -28.29
C TRP A 294 -0.80 -18.58 -26.86
N ILE A 295 -1.52 -19.41 -26.10
CA ILE A 295 -1.15 -19.81 -24.73
C ILE A 295 0.14 -20.65 -24.72
N SER A 296 0.33 -21.56 -25.66
CA SER A 296 1.49 -22.47 -25.62
C SER A 296 2.77 -21.87 -26.19
N GLU A 297 2.68 -21.08 -27.27
CA GLU A 297 3.86 -20.67 -28.04
C GLU A 297 3.86 -19.18 -28.38
N GLY A 298 2.75 -18.65 -28.92
CA GLY A 298 2.70 -17.30 -29.50
C GLY A 298 3.10 -16.18 -28.52
N GLN A 299 2.71 -16.30 -27.25
CA GLN A 299 3.06 -15.31 -26.24
C GLN A 299 4.57 -15.26 -25.92
N HIS A 300 5.28 -16.39 -26.01
CA HIS A 300 6.71 -16.45 -25.66
C HIS A 300 7.57 -15.78 -26.73
N GLU A 301 7.26 -16.00 -28.00
CA GLU A 301 7.97 -15.39 -29.13
C GLU A 301 7.80 -13.86 -29.13
N GLN A 302 6.58 -13.37 -28.89
CA GLN A 302 6.33 -11.94 -28.83
C GLN A 302 7.09 -11.27 -27.67
N LYS A 303 7.06 -11.88 -26.48
CA LYS A 303 7.79 -11.37 -25.30
C LYS A 303 9.30 -11.34 -25.52
N ALA A 304 9.86 -12.36 -26.16
CA ALA A 304 11.29 -12.39 -26.46
C ALA A 304 11.71 -11.26 -27.42
N ARG A 305 10.80 -10.83 -28.32
CA ARG A 305 11.04 -9.71 -29.25
C ARG A 305 10.88 -8.33 -28.60
N GLU A 306 9.90 -8.19 -27.70
CA GLU A 306 9.50 -6.89 -27.15
C GLU A 306 10.09 -6.58 -25.75
N GLY A 307 10.51 -7.60 -25.01
CA GLY A 307 11.00 -7.49 -23.65
C GLY A 307 12.50 -7.27 -23.50
N ALA A 308 12.91 -6.79 -22.33
CA ALA A 308 14.30 -6.82 -21.91
C ALA A 308 14.69 -8.20 -21.37
N LYS A 309 16.00 -8.45 -21.20
CA LYS A 309 16.50 -9.66 -20.53
C LYS A 309 16.13 -9.65 -19.04
N GLY A 310 15.96 -10.84 -18.46
CA GLY A 310 15.80 -11.01 -17.02
C GLY A 310 16.95 -10.44 -16.18
N LEU A 311 16.80 -10.49 -14.85
CA LEU A 311 17.77 -9.94 -13.88
C LEU A 311 19.16 -10.60 -13.94
N THR A 312 19.25 -11.80 -14.51
CA THR A 312 20.49 -12.54 -14.71
C THR A 312 20.52 -13.14 -16.11
N ALA A 313 21.67 -13.08 -16.77
CA ALA A 313 21.85 -13.64 -18.11
C ALA A 313 22.10 -15.16 -18.09
N SER A 314 22.57 -15.72 -16.96
CA SER A 314 22.86 -17.16 -16.83
C SER A 314 22.83 -17.63 -15.37
N ALA A 315 22.74 -18.95 -15.16
CA ALA A 315 22.84 -19.56 -13.83
C ALA A 315 24.20 -19.26 -13.15
N ALA A 316 25.29 -19.26 -13.92
CA ALA A 316 26.62 -18.95 -13.39
C ALA A 316 26.73 -17.50 -12.89
N GLU A 317 26.06 -16.54 -13.55
CA GLU A 317 25.98 -15.17 -13.07
C GLU A 317 25.21 -15.08 -11.75
N LEU A 318 24.08 -15.78 -11.66
CA LEU A 318 23.28 -15.84 -10.44
C LEU A 318 24.09 -16.45 -9.28
N GLU A 319 24.80 -17.56 -9.51
CA GLU A 319 25.66 -18.19 -8.49
C GLU A 319 26.73 -17.23 -7.96
N ARG A 320 27.43 -16.51 -8.85
CA ARG A 320 28.43 -15.52 -8.46
C ARG A 320 27.82 -14.37 -7.66
N PHE A 321 26.63 -13.91 -8.05
CA PHE A 321 25.90 -12.89 -7.28
C PHE A 321 25.53 -13.41 -5.89
N MET A 322 25.04 -14.65 -5.79
CA MET A 322 24.68 -15.29 -4.52
C MET A 322 25.90 -15.50 -3.61
N GLN A 323 27.08 -15.80 -4.16
CA GLN A 323 28.32 -15.87 -3.39
C GLN A 323 28.69 -14.51 -2.77
N ASN A 324 28.49 -13.42 -3.52
CA ASN A 324 28.85 -12.07 -3.07
C ASN A 324 27.82 -11.45 -2.11
N TYR A 325 26.53 -11.70 -2.33
CA TYR A 325 25.43 -11.00 -1.64
C TYR A 325 24.42 -11.93 -0.94
N GLY A 326 24.43 -13.23 -1.21
CA GLY A 326 23.50 -14.18 -0.59
C GLY A 326 23.83 -14.45 0.89
N GLN A 327 25.09 -14.30 1.28
CA GLN A 327 25.57 -14.49 2.66
C GLN A 327 25.71 -13.20 3.47
N THR A 328 25.55 -12.03 2.83
CA THR A 328 25.76 -10.73 3.51
C THR A 328 24.65 -10.41 4.50
N GLN A 329 23.50 -11.08 4.44
CA GLN A 329 22.46 -11.00 5.46
C GLN A 329 22.82 -11.97 6.60
N ARG A 330 23.53 -11.47 7.61
CA ARG A 330 23.72 -12.24 8.84
C ARG A 330 22.36 -12.33 9.53
N GLY A 331 21.83 -13.54 9.67
CA GLY A 331 20.78 -13.78 10.65
C GLY A 331 21.33 -13.39 12.02
N VAL A 332 20.72 -12.40 12.68
CA VAL A 332 20.99 -12.18 14.10
C VAL A 332 20.57 -13.46 14.83
N PRO A 333 21.34 -13.96 15.83
CA PRO A 333 20.85 -15.00 16.70
C PRO A 333 19.46 -14.62 17.20
N SER A 334 18.47 -15.49 17.01
CA SER A 334 17.14 -15.20 17.53
C SER A 334 17.25 -15.09 19.05
N ALA A 335 16.37 -14.28 19.63
CA ALA A 335 16.34 -14.09 21.07
C ALA A 335 16.21 -15.46 21.81
N ALA A 336 15.54 -16.45 21.21
CA ALA A 336 15.46 -17.83 21.73
C ALA A 336 16.79 -18.62 21.75
N ALA A 337 17.81 -18.20 20.99
CA ALA A 337 19.12 -18.86 20.91
C ALA A 337 20.17 -18.28 21.88
N ALA A 338 19.86 -17.16 22.56
CA ALA A 338 20.81 -16.41 23.41
C ALA A 338 20.73 -16.76 24.92
N ALA A 339 20.27 -17.98 25.26
CA ALA A 339 19.91 -18.42 26.61
C ALA A 339 21.04 -18.42 27.67
N SER A 340 22.27 -18.03 27.33
CA SER A 340 23.43 -18.05 28.23
C SER A 340 23.89 -16.68 28.75
N LEU A 341 23.15 -15.59 28.51
CA LEU A 341 23.57 -14.21 28.84
C LEU A 341 22.73 -13.53 29.94
N THR A 342 22.04 -14.32 30.77
CA THR A 342 20.92 -13.91 31.65
C THR A 342 21.20 -12.85 32.72
N GLU A 343 22.45 -12.43 32.95
CA GLU A 343 22.78 -11.43 33.98
C GLU A 343 23.41 -10.12 33.47
N GLN A 344 23.66 -10.00 32.16
CA GLN A 344 24.29 -8.79 31.63
C GLN A 344 23.28 -7.66 31.46
N THR A 345 23.62 -6.46 31.94
CA THR A 345 22.90 -5.24 31.57
C THR A 345 23.11 -4.99 30.07
N VAL A 346 22.02 -4.93 29.31
CA VAL A 346 22.01 -4.77 27.85
C VAL A 346 21.33 -3.47 27.44
N ILE A 347 21.56 -3.04 26.20
CA ILE A 347 20.90 -1.87 25.61
C ILE A 347 19.87 -2.32 24.60
N LEU A 348 18.67 -1.76 24.67
CA LEU A 348 17.56 -2.09 23.79
C LEU A 348 17.31 -0.95 22.80
N GLY A 349 17.22 -1.28 21.51
CA GLY A 349 16.74 -0.36 20.48
C GLY A 349 15.51 -0.92 19.82
N CYS A 350 14.47 -0.10 19.65
CA CYS A 350 13.28 -0.50 18.91
C CYS A 350 12.97 0.46 17.75
N ASP A 351 12.58 -0.12 16.62
CA ASP A 351 12.11 0.59 15.44
C ASP A 351 10.65 0.21 15.18
N PHE A 352 9.73 1.14 15.45
CA PHE A 352 8.30 0.97 15.22
C PHE A 352 7.92 1.57 13.86
N GLY A 353 8.36 0.88 12.80
CA GLY A 353 8.17 1.26 11.40
C GLY A 353 6.73 1.15 10.91
N SER A 354 6.50 1.50 9.64
CA SER A 354 5.17 1.50 9.02
C SER A 354 4.60 0.10 8.77
N THR A 355 5.46 -0.86 8.43
CA THR A 355 5.08 -2.25 8.09
C THR A 355 5.57 -3.27 9.11
N THR A 356 6.57 -2.92 9.92
CA THR A 356 7.29 -3.86 10.80
C THR A 356 7.65 -3.17 12.09
N ALA A 357 7.69 -3.94 13.18
CA ALA A 357 8.22 -3.52 14.47
C ALA A 357 9.42 -4.40 14.80
N LYS A 358 10.50 -3.78 15.28
CA LYS A 358 11.78 -4.47 15.49
C LYS A 358 12.33 -4.11 16.85
N ALA A 359 12.96 -5.07 17.52
CA ALA A 359 13.77 -4.86 18.71
C ALA A 359 15.16 -5.47 18.48
N VAL A 360 16.20 -4.74 18.88
CA VAL A 360 17.59 -5.20 18.83
C VAL A 360 18.20 -5.02 20.21
N VAL A 361 18.83 -6.09 20.69
CA VAL A 361 19.55 -6.11 21.95
C VAL A 361 21.04 -5.99 21.66
N LEU A 362 21.68 -4.97 22.25
CA LEU A 362 23.12 -4.77 22.19
C LEU A 362 23.79 -5.08 23.53
N SER A 363 25.00 -5.61 23.46
CA SER A 363 25.93 -5.59 24.59
C SER A 363 26.37 -4.16 24.91
N GLN A 364 27.04 -3.97 26.06
CA GLN A 364 27.66 -2.69 26.41
C GLN A 364 28.86 -2.33 25.52
N SER A 365 29.44 -3.31 24.80
CA SER A 365 30.45 -3.10 23.76
C SER A 365 29.85 -2.70 22.40
N GLY A 366 28.52 -2.66 22.27
CA GLY A 366 27.82 -2.32 21.03
C GLY A 366 27.63 -3.50 20.07
N GLU A 367 27.92 -4.73 20.50
CA GLU A 367 27.70 -5.93 19.68
C GLU A 367 26.23 -6.36 19.71
N VAL A 368 25.71 -6.77 18.55
CA VAL A 368 24.34 -7.27 18.44
C VAL A 368 24.24 -8.68 19.04
N LEU A 369 23.45 -8.81 20.10
CA LEU A 369 23.23 -10.07 20.82
C LEU A 369 22.01 -10.83 20.30
N ALA A 370 20.92 -10.10 20.03
CA ALA A 370 19.67 -10.68 19.57
C ALA A 370 18.83 -9.65 18.80
N SER A 371 17.93 -10.13 17.96
CA SER A 371 16.85 -9.31 17.39
C SER A 371 15.51 -10.03 17.41
N CYS A 372 14.46 -9.22 17.46
CA CYS A 372 13.08 -9.62 17.22
C CYS A 372 12.55 -8.77 16.05
N TYR A 373 11.95 -9.42 15.06
CA TYR A 373 11.42 -8.76 13.87
C TYR A 373 10.01 -9.28 13.62
N VAL A 374 8.99 -8.42 13.76
CA VAL A 374 7.60 -8.81 13.57
C VAL A 374 6.88 -7.87 12.59
N PRO A 375 5.89 -8.37 11.84
CA PRO A 375 4.94 -7.48 11.15
C PRO A 375 4.26 -6.54 12.14
N SER A 376 4.17 -5.25 11.81
CA SER A 376 3.41 -4.30 12.62
C SER A 376 1.93 -4.50 12.34
N ASN A 377 1.14 -4.71 13.40
CA ASN A 377 -0.30 -4.91 13.27
C ASN A 377 -1.09 -3.60 13.34
N GLY A 378 -0.40 -2.48 13.16
CA GLY A 378 -0.99 -1.16 13.16
C GLY A 378 -1.26 -0.60 14.55
N ASN A 379 -1.04 -1.34 15.65
CA ASN A 379 -1.14 -0.78 17.00
C ASN A 379 0.24 -0.77 17.66
N PRO A 380 0.89 0.41 17.80
CA PRO A 380 2.25 0.46 18.35
C PRO A 380 2.35 0.00 19.81
N ILE A 381 1.31 0.15 20.63
CA ILE A 381 1.31 -0.30 22.04
C ILE A 381 1.32 -1.83 22.08
N GLU A 382 0.47 -2.48 21.29
CA GLU A 382 0.45 -3.95 21.21
C GLU A 382 1.70 -4.52 20.53
N ASP A 383 2.22 -3.84 19.51
CA ASP A 383 3.51 -4.20 18.89
C ASP A 383 4.64 -4.11 19.92
N ALA A 384 4.65 -3.07 20.78
CA ALA A 384 5.63 -2.92 21.86
C ALA A 384 5.50 -4.05 22.90
N LYS A 385 4.28 -4.38 23.34
CA LYS A 385 4.03 -5.51 24.24
C LYS A 385 4.56 -6.82 23.65
N GLY A 386 4.27 -7.08 22.38
CA GLY A 386 4.74 -8.26 21.66
C GLY A 386 6.28 -8.37 21.61
N LEU A 387 6.96 -7.27 21.26
CA LEU A 387 8.43 -7.21 21.23
C LEU A 387 9.03 -7.41 22.63
N MET A 388 8.48 -6.74 23.65
CA MET A 388 8.98 -6.82 25.02
C MET A 388 8.85 -8.25 25.58
N ARG A 389 7.75 -8.96 25.29
CA ARG A 389 7.61 -10.39 25.64
C ARG A 389 8.71 -11.25 25.01
N GLN A 390 9.02 -11.05 23.73
CA GLN A 390 10.06 -11.83 23.04
C GLN A 390 11.46 -11.54 23.58
N VAL A 391 11.77 -10.27 23.86
CA VAL A 391 13.05 -9.87 24.47
C VAL A 391 13.21 -10.46 25.87
N ARG A 392 12.15 -10.44 26.68
CA ARG A 392 12.18 -11.06 28.03
C ARG A 392 12.31 -12.58 27.95
N ALA A 393 11.54 -13.23 27.08
CA ALA A 393 11.58 -14.69 26.89
C ALA A 393 12.95 -15.21 26.44
N ALA A 394 13.78 -14.34 25.85
CA ALA A 394 15.16 -14.60 25.48
C ALA A 394 16.16 -14.52 26.65
N GLY A 395 15.72 -14.13 27.83
CA GLY A 395 16.54 -14.03 29.04
C GLY A 395 17.19 -12.66 29.27
N PHE A 396 16.83 -11.63 28.51
CA PHE A 396 17.33 -10.27 28.72
C PHE A 396 16.50 -9.53 29.77
N GLU A 397 16.85 -9.68 31.05
CA GLU A 397 16.09 -9.09 32.16
C GLU A 397 16.51 -7.64 32.48
N ARG A 398 17.79 -7.29 32.28
CA ARG A 398 18.37 -6.01 32.73
C ARG A 398 18.58 -5.04 31.57
N ILE A 399 17.60 -4.16 31.32
CA ILE A 399 17.74 -3.08 30.33
C ILE A 399 18.43 -1.86 30.96
N GLY A 400 19.60 -1.51 30.45
CA GLY A 400 20.39 -0.35 30.88
C GLY A 400 19.99 0.94 30.19
N ALA A 401 19.50 0.88 28.95
CA ALA A 401 18.85 1.98 28.25
C ALA A 401 17.95 1.49 27.11
N LEU A 402 16.94 2.31 26.77
CA LEU A 402 16.00 2.07 25.67
C LEU A 402 16.00 3.22 24.65
N GLY A 403 16.42 2.92 23.42
CA GLY A 403 16.28 3.81 22.26
C GLY A 403 15.07 3.44 21.40
N LEU A 404 14.32 4.45 20.94
CA LEU A 404 13.20 4.29 20.01
C LEU A 404 13.42 5.05 18.72
N THR A 405 12.95 4.50 17.60
CA THR A 405 12.84 5.20 16.33
C THR A 405 11.61 4.72 15.52
N GLY A 406 11.46 5.22 14.30
CA GLY A 406 10.34 4.93 13.41
C GLY A 406 9.07 5.72 13.75
N TYR A 407 7.96 5.38 13.09
CA TYR A 407 6.68 6.09 13.16
C TYR A 407 6.01 6.00 14.54
N GLY A 408 6.19 4.90 15.28
CA GLY A 408 5.62 4.72 16.62
C GLY A 408 6.39 5.43 17.74
N LYS A 409 7.57 6.00 17.43
CA LYS A 409 8.49 6.61 18.41
C LYS A 409 7.82 7.66 19.28
N ASP A 410 7.14 8.64 18.67
CA ASP A 410 6.57 9.77 19.42
C ASP A 410 5.36 9.36 20.28
N LEU A 411 4.61 8.34 19.85
CA LEU A 411 3.52 7.75 20.63
C LEU A 411 4.06 6.98 21.84
N LEU A 412 5.12 6.20 21.65
CA LEU A 412 5.59 5.25 22.65
C LEU A 412 6.60 5.82 23.65
N LYS A 413 7.35 6.88 23.31
CA LYS A 413 8.49 7.36 24.11
C LYS A 413 8.17 7.52 25.59
N ASP A 414 7.02 8.10 25.92
CA ASP A 414 6.63 8.36 27.31
C ASP A 414 5.94 7.12 27.89
N ILE A 415 5.14 6.40 27.08
CA ILE A 415 4.42 5.19 27.48
C ILE A 415 5.35 4.08 27.97
N VAL A 416 6.44 3.80 27.25
CA VAL A 416 7.41 2.74 27.60
C VAL A 416 8.60 3.27 28.41
N GLY A 417 8.72 4.59 28.54
CA GLY A 417 9.84 5.24 29.22
C GLY A 417 11.15 5.12 28.45
N SER A 418 11.16 5.47 27.17
CA SER A 418 12.39 5.49 26.38
C SER A 418 13.37 6.55 26.88
N ASP A 419 14.65 6.21 26.89
CA ASP A 419 15.75 7.13 27.21
C ASP A 419 16.08 8.05 26.04
N MET A 420 16.03 7.49 24.82
CA MET A 420 16.38 8.18 23.58
C MET A 420 15.31 7.99 22.51
N ALA A 421 14.62 9.07 22.14
CA ALA A 421 13.73 9.10 20.98
C ALA A 421 14.49 9.63 19.75
N VAL A 422 15.03 8.72 18.94
CA VAL A 422 15.97 9.03 17.86
C VAL A 422 15.24 9.23 16.53
N VAL A 423 15.62 10.27 15.79
CA VAL A 423 15.14 10.48 14.42
C VAL A 423 15.66 9.34 13.54
N GLU A 424 14.77 8.76 12.73
CA GLU A 424 15.06 7.56 11.94
C GLU A 424 16.28 7.70 11.02
N THR A 425 16.47 8.84 10.36
CA THR A 425 17.67 9.10 9.55
C THR A 425 18.96 9.06 10.36
N VAL A 426 18.94 9.57 11.59
CA VAL A 426 20.09 9.51 12.50
C VAL A 426 20.36 8.07 12.89
N ALA A 427 19.34 7.32 13.31
CA ALA A 427 19.49 5.92 13.69
C ALA A 427 20.08 5.08 12.52
N HIS A 428 19.49 5.18 11.34
CA HIS A 428 19.96 4.47 10.15
C HIS A 428 21.37 4.85 9.72
N ALA A 429 21.75 6.14 9.82
CA ALA A 429 23.12 6.58 9.55
C ALA A 429 24.10 6.04 10.61
N THR A 430 23.72 6.10 11.88
CA THR A 430 24.50 5.60 13.01
C THR A 430 24.80 4.11 12.88
N ALA A 431 23.81 3.29 12.53
CA ALA A 431 24.01 1.86 12.31
C ALA A 431 24.95 1.61 11.12
N ALA A 432 24.69 2.24 9.98
CA ALA A 432 25.51 2.07 8.79
C ALA A 432 26.99 2.46 9.03
N LEU A 433 27.24 3.59 9.69
CA LEU A 433 28.60 4.06 9.97
C LEU A 433 29.32 3.23 11.05
N HIS A 434 28.58 2.52 11.90
CA HIS A 434 29.18 1.61 12.88
C HIS A 434 29.80 0.39 12.19
N TYR A 435 29.18 -0.14 11.13
CA TYR A 435 29.69 -1.31 10.40
C TYR A 435 30.51 -0.96 9.16
N ILE A 436 30.22 0.18 8.51
CA ILE A 436 30.85 0.64 7.27
C ILE A 436 31.24 2.13 7.45
N PRO A 437 32.35 2.42 8.18
CA PRO A 437 32.71 3.79 8.58
C PRO A 437 33.14 4.69 7.41
N ASP A 438 33.52 4.10 6.28
CA ASP A 438 33.98 4.76 5.05
C ASP A 438 32.88 4.85 3.97
N ALA A 439 31.60 4.74 4.36
CA ALA A 439 30.49 4.90 3.43
C ALA A 439 30.43 6.32 2.83
N ASP A 440 30.25 6.43 1.51
CA ASP A 440 29.98 7.70 0.84
C ASP A 440 28.47 7.97 0.74
N VAL A 441 27.69 6.90 0.54
CA VAL A 441 26.24 6.98 0.34
C VAL A 441 25.56 5.85 1.09
N ILE A 442 24.49 6.15 1.80
CA ILE A 442 23.63 5.17 2.45
C ILE A 442 22.24 5.24 1.83
N CYS A 443 21.76 4.13 1.30
CA CYS A 443 20.43 3.97 0.72
C CYS A 443 19.58 3.03 1.58
N ASP A 444 18.67 3.63 2.36
CA ASP A 444 17.64 2.92 3.12
C ASP A 444 16.35 2.83 2.32
N VAL A 445 15.89 1.61 2.04
CA VAL A 445 14.59 1.37 1.37
C VAL A 445 13.69 0.60 2.33
N GLY A 446 12.83 1.35 3.01
CA GLY A 446 11.87 0.84 3.98
C GLY A 446 10.60 0.28 3.33
N GLY A 447 9.59 0.03 4.17
CA GLY A 447 8.28 -0.42 3.72
C GLY A 447 7.53 0.68 2.95
N THR A 448 7.53 1.91 3.44
CA THR A 448 6.73 3.01 2.87
C THR A 448 7.57 4.20 2.40
N ASP A 449 8.87 4.18 2.63
CA ASP A 449 9.73 5.31 2.36
C ASP A 449 11.11 4.89 1.82
N VAL A 450 11.78 5.86 1.21
CA VAL A 450 13.14 5.76 0.68
C VAL A 450 13.96 6.90 1.27
N LYS A 451 15.13 6.59 1.81
CA LYS A 451 16.06 7.56 2.39
C LYS A 451 17.44 7.37 1.78
N ILE A 452 17.96 8.41 1.15
CA ILE A 452 19.32 8.43 0.59
C ILE A 452 20.10 9.47 1.38
N MET A 453 21.12 9.05 2.10
CA MET A 453 22.00 9.92 2.90
C MET A 453 23.36 10.00 2.22
N LEU A 454 23.83 11.23 2.00
CA LEU A 454 25.10 11.54 1.35
C LEU A 454 26.10 11.98 2.40
N LEU A 455 27.25 11.34 2.43
CA LEU A 455 28.26 11.54 3.45
C LEU A 455 29.42 12.36 2.92
N ARG A 456 29.99 13.18 3.80
CA ARG A 456 31.25 13.89 3.59
C ARG A 456 32.05 13.82 4.87
N GLN A 457 33.29 13.34 4.78
CA GLN A 457 34.19 13.24 5.94
C GLN A 457 33.56 12.43 7.10
N GLY A 458 32.86 11.35 6.78
CA GLY A 458 32.26 10.45 7.79
C GLY A 458 31.00 10.97 8.49
N THR A 459 30.43 12.09 8.05
CA THR A 459 29.13 12.59 8.56
C THR A 459 28.13 12.78 7.43
N VAL A 460 26.84 12.66 7.74
CA VAL A 460 25.77 12.96 6.78
C VAL A 460 25.76 14.45 6.51
N ALA A 461 26.02 14.82 5.25
CA ALA A 461 26.06 16.20 4.79
C ALA A 461 24.76 16.62 4.10
N ASP A 462 24.06 15.68 3.48
CA ASP A 462 22.80 15.90 2.78
C ASP A 462 21.97 14.61 2.80
N PHE A 463 20.65 14.72 2.64
CA PHE A 463 19.78 13.56 2.51
C PHE A 463 18.56 13.84 1.61
N ARG A 464 18.08 12.79 0.94
CA ARG A 464 16.88 12.79 0.11
C ARG A 464 15.87 11.84 0.74
N LEU A 465 14.67 12.32 0.97
CA LEU A 465 13.59 11.54 1.58
C LEU A 465 12.39 11.53 0.65
N ASN A 466 11.82 10.34 0.45
CA ASN A 466 10.52 10.19 -0.15
C ASN A 466 9.66 9.32 0.77
N SER A 467 8.75 9.95 1.49
CA SER A 467 7.83 9.31 2.44
C SER A 467 6.41 9.12 1.90
N GLN A 468 6.15 9.49 0.65
CA GLN A 468 4.79 9.62 0.10
C GLN A 468 4.54 8.83 -1.19
N CYS A 469 5.57 8.36 -1.90
CA CYS A 469 5.41 7.64 -3.16
C CYS A 469 5.76 6.15 -3.02
N SER A 470 4.81 5.25 -3.34
CA SER A 470 5.00 3.81 -3.13
C SER A 470 5.85 3.09 -4.18
N SER A 471 6.11 3.67 -5.35
CA SER A 471 6.72 2.93 -6.47
C SER A 471 8.16 2.47 -6.23
N GLY A 472 8.83 3.02 -5.22
CA GLY A 472 10.24 2.74 -4.89
C GLY A 472 10.47 2.00 -3.58
N ASN A 473 9.43 1.45 -2.93
CA ASN A 473 9.55 0.87 -1.59
C ASN A 473 8.97 -0.55 -1.46
N GLY A 474 9.24 -1.18 -0.31
CA GLY A 474 8.90 -2.58 -0.04
C GLY A 474 7.40 -2.88 -0.03
N ALA A 475 6.55 -1.95 0.42
CA ALA A 475 5.10 -2.17 0.49
C ALA A 475 4.46 -2.36 -0.89
N PHE A 476 5.01 -1.72 -1.92
CA PHE A 476 4.53 -1.94 -3.28
C PHE A 476 4.92 -3.31 -3.81
N LEU A 477 6.16 -3.75 -3.60
CA LEU A 477 6.61 -5.10 -3.96
C LEU A 477 5.80 -6.16 -3.20
N GLN A 478 5.58 -5.95 -1.90
CA GLN A 478 4.75 -6.81 -1.06
C GLN A 478 3.31 -6.89 -1.59
N GLY A 479 2.68 -5.76 -1.89
CA GLY A 479 1.31 -5.73 -2.41
C GLY A 479 1.15 -6.49 -3.73
N VAL A 480 2.17 -6.47 -4.60
CA VAL A 480 2.17 -7.24 -5.85
C VAL A 480 2.39 -8.74 -5.58
N ALA A 481 3.30 -9.11 -4.68
CA ALA A 481 3.51 -10.50 -4.30
C ALA A 481 2.25 -11.13 -3.67
N GLU A 482 1.60 -10.41 -2.75
CA GLU A 482 0.33 -10.81 -2.15
C GLU A 482 -0.79 -10.97 -3.19
N ARG A 483 -0.87 -10.06 -4.18
CA ARG A 483 -1.81 -10.17 -5.30
C ARG A 483 -1.62 -11.49 -6.07
N TYR A 484 -0.39 -11.97 -6.16
CA TYR A 484 -0.05 -13.24 -6.82
C TYR A 484 -0.01 -14.45 -5.89
N ARG A 485 -0.36 -14.25 -4.60
CA ARG A 485 -0.29 -15.27 -3.54
C ARG A 485 1.10 -15.89 -3.42
N ILE A 486 2.13 -15.05 -3.57
CA ILE A 486 3.52 -15.43 -3.37
C ILE A 486 3.97 -14.84 -2.02
N PRO A 487 4.47 -15.68 -1.09
CA PRO A 487 5.12 -15.19 0.13
C PRO A 487 6.24 -14.19 -0.21
N LEU A 488 6.40 -13.15 0.60
CA LEU A 488 7.38 -12.10 0.30
C LEU A 488 8.81 -12.65 0.28
N GLU A 489 9.07 -13.67 1.09
CA GLU A 489 10.33 -14.40 1.20
C GLU A 489 10.68 -15.11 -0.13
N ASP A 490 9.67 -15.57 -0.87
CA ASP A 490 9.82 -16.26 -2.15
C ASP A 490 9.93 -15.29 -3.33
N TYR A 491 9.82 -13.97 -3.10
CA TYR A 491 9.82 -12.96 -4.17
C TYR A 491 11.04 -13.11 -5.07
N ALA A 492 12.23 -13.13 -4.46
CA ALA A 492 13.49 -13.12 -5.20
C ALA A 492 13.62 -14.37 -6.08
N GLN A 493 13.30 -15.55 -5.52
CA GLN A 493 13.37 -16.82 -6.24
C GLN A 493 12.43 -16.84 -7.46
N ASN A 494 11.22 -16.27 -7.33
CA ASN A 494 10.30 -16.14 -8.46
C ASN A 494 10.83 -15.17 -9.51
N ALA A 495 11.32 -14.00 -9.10
CA ALA A 495 11.87 -13.01 -10.01
C ALA A 495 13.07 -13.53 -10.81
N PHE A 496 13.95 -14.35 -10.21
CA PHE A 496 15.10 -14.93 -10.93
C PHE A 496 14.73 -15.99 -11.98
N GLN A 497 13.49 -16.48 -12.00
CA GLN A 497 13.02 -17.42 -13.04
C GLN A 497 12.67 -16.71 -14.37
N ALA A 498 12.50 -15.38 -14.34
CA ALA A 498 12.13 -14.61 -15.51
C ALA A 498 13.26 -14.59 -16.55
N ARG A 499 12.97 -15.10 -17.76
CA ARG A 499 13.89 -15.05 -18.91
C ARG A 499 13.86 -13.69 -19.61
N SER A 500 12.67 -13.10 -19.66
CA SER A 500 12.40 -11.78 -20.22
C SER A 500 11.52 -10.99 -19.27
N ILE A 501 11.64 -9.67 -19.31
CA ILE A 501 10.85 -8.77 -18.46
C ILE A 501 10.23 -7.66 -19.31
N PRO A 502 9.00 -7.21 -18.97
CA PRO A 502 8.43 -6.03 -19.59
C PRO A 502 9.20 -4.78 -19.19
N ALA A 503 9.21 -3.78 -20.06
CA ALA A 503 9.60 -2.44 -19.68
C ALA A 503 8.48 -1.81 -18.84
N LEU A 504 8.82 -1.41 -17.62
CA LEU A 504 7.94 -0.65 -16.74
C LEU A 504 8.45 0.78 -16.61
N ALA A 505 7.54 1.75 -16.65
CA ALA A 505 7.91 3.15 -16.48
C ALA A 505 8.26 3.46 -15.00
N MET A 506 9.36 4.20 -14.78
CA MET A 506 9.62 4.84 -13.49
C MET A 506 8.58 5.94 -13.21
N GLY A 507 8.27 6.21 -11.95
CA GLY A 507 7.35 7.30 -11.57
C GLY A 507 6.35 6.88 -10.50
N CYS A 508 5.13 7.41 -10.55
CA CYS A 508 4.11 7.18 -9.53
C CYS A 508 3.68 5.70 -9.42
N GLY A 509 3.51 5.19 -8.20
CA GLY A 509 3.07 3.81 -7.95
C GLY A 509 1.71 3.47 -8.57
N VAL A 510 0.83 4.47 -8.74
CA VAL A 510 -0.47 4.28 -9.40
C VAL A 510 -0.32 4.04 -10.90
N PHE A 511 0.55 4.80 -11.57
CA PHE A 511 0.85 4.58 -12.99
C PHE A 511 1.61 3.27 -13.18
N LEU A 512 2.52 2.94 -12.27
CA LEU A 512 3.22 1.66 -12.29
C LEU A 512 2.26 0.48 -12.11
N GLN A 513 1.26 0.58 -11.22
CA GLN A 513 0.20 -0.42 -11.09
C GLN A 513 -0.65 -0.53 -12.36
N SER A 514 -0.98 0.59 -12.99
CA SER A 514 -1.71 0.61 -14.26
C SER A 514 -0.90 -0.06 -15.38
N ASP A 515 0.42 0.19 -15.41
CA ASP A 515 1.34 -0.43 -16.35
C ASP A 515 1.45 -1.94 -16.10
N ILE A 516 1.56 -2.40 -14.84
CA ILE A 516 1.50 -3.84 -14.50
C ILE A 516 0.26 -4.50 -15.11
N VAL A 517 -0.93 -3.91 -14.93
CA VAL A 517 -2.17 -4.44 -15.50
C VAL A 517 -2.11 -4.46 -17.03
N ASN A 518 -1.54 -3.43 -17.65
CA ASN A 518 -1.32 -3.40 -19.09
C ASN A 518 -0.36 -4.50 -19.58
N GLN A 519 0.74 -4.75 -18.86
CA GLN A 519 1.66 -5.83 -19.18
C GLN A 519 1.00 -7.21 -18.97
N GLN A 520 0.18 -7.38 -17.93
CA GLN A 520 -0.62 -8.60 -17.76
C GLN A 520 -1.56 -8.83 -18.94
N ARG A 521 -2.21 -7.78 -19.47
CA ARG A 521 -3.06 -7.88 -20.68
C ARG A 521 -2.27 -8.31 -21.93
N LYS A 522 -0.97 -8.01 -21.99
CA LYS A 522 -0.06 -8.48 -23.04
C LYS A 522 0.47 -9.90 -22.79
N GLY A 523 0.02 -10.55 -21.71
CA GLY A 523 0.37 -11.92 -21.36
C GLY A 523 1.59 -12.05 -20.46
N TRP A 524 2.22 -10.97 -19.97
CA TRP A 524 3.38 -11.06 -19.07
C TRP A 524 3.02 -11.82 -17.78
N ALA A 525 3.82 -12.84 -17.46
CA ALA A 525 3.64 -13.70 -16.31
C ALA A 525 4.03 -12.98 -15.02
N ARG A 526 3.56 -13.50 -13.89
CA ARG A 526 3.78 -12.89 -12.57
C ARG A 526 5.27 -12.80 -12.21
N GLU A 527 6.07 -13.82 -12.52
CA GLU A 527 7.52 -13.87 -12.28
C GLU A 527 8.25 -12.81 -13.11
N GLU A 528 7.84 -12.62 -14.38
CA GLU A 528 8.37 -11.61 -15.30
C GLU A 528 8.05 -10.19 -14.82
N ILE A 529 6.83 -9.96 -14.31
CA ILE A 529 6.42 -8.69 -13.72
C ILE A 529 7.19 -8.42 -12.43
N MET A 530 7.35 -9.41 -11.54
CA MET A 530 8.10 -9.25 -10.30
C MET A 530 9.57 -8.90 -10.56
N ALA A 531 10.18 -9.52 -11.58
CA ALA A 531 11.52 -9.19 -12.03
C ALA A 531 11.60 -7.77 -12.61
N ALA A 532 10.64 -7.35 -13.43
CA ALA A 532 10.56 -5.98 -13.94
C ALA A 532 10.41 -4.94 -12.82
N LEU A 533 9.65 -5.26 -11.77
CA LEU A 533 9.48 -4.40 -10.61
C LEU A 533 10.76 -4.25 -9.80
N ALA A 534 11.53 -5.32 -9.63
CA ALA A 534 12.86 -5.22 -9.05
C ALA A 534 13.76 -4.34 -9.93
N ALA A 535 13.72 -4.52 -11.27
CA ALA A 535 14.55 -3.77 -12.21
C ALA A 535 14.20 -2.27 -12.30
N VAL A 536 12.94 -1.87 -12.11
CA VAL A 536 12.52 -0.45 -12.11
C VAL A 536 12.76 0.23 -10.75
N LEU A 537 12.91 -0.53 -9.66
CA LEU A 537 13.08 0.01 -8.32
C LEU A 537 14.27 0.99 -8.20
N PRO A 538 15.49 0.69 -8.73
CA PRO A 538 16.61 1.63 -8.68
C PRO A 538 16.31 2.97 -9.37
N LEU A 539 15.52 2.98 -10.45
CA LEU A 539 15.10 4.21 -11.11
C LEU A 539 14.19 5.03 -10.20
N ASN A 540 13.26 4.39 -9.51
CA ASN A 540 12.38 5.05 -8.55
C ASN A 540 13.15 5.54 -7.32
N VAL A 541 14.17 4.81 -6.87
CA VAL A 541 15.01 5.18 -5.72
C VAL A 541 15.95 6.33 -6.07
N TRP A 542 16.86 6.14 -7.03
CA TRP A 542 17.95 7.09 -7.27
C TRP A 542 17.52 8.30 -8.10
N VAL A 543 16.70 8.08 -9.13
CA VAL A 543 16.32 9.12 -10.08
C VAL A 543 15.06 9.85 -9.64
N TYR A 544 13.97 9.12 -9.35
CA TYR A 544 12.69 9.75 -9.00
C TYR A 544 12.69 10.31 -7.57
N ALA A 545 12.97 9.48 -6.56
CA ALA A 545 12.98 9.88 -5.16
C ALA A 545 14.25 10.65 -4.78
N GLY A 546 15.42 10.17 -5.21
CA GLY A 546 16.71 10.79 -4.92
C GLY A 546 16.96 12.08 -5.70
N GLN A 547 16.35 12.25 -6.88
CA GLN A 547 16.67 13.33 -7.82
C GLN A 547 18.17 13.37 -8.19
N ILE A 548 18.86 12.22 -8.13
CA ILE A 548 20.29 12.08 -8.41
C ILE A 548 20.46 11.65 -9.88
N GLN A 549 20.71 12.62 -10.76
CA GLN A 549 20.93 12.35 -12.19
C GLN A 549 22.35 11.84 -12.47
N ASN A 550 23.33 12.27 -11.67
CA ASN A 550 24.72 11.83 -11.78
C ASN A 550 25.14 11.08 -10.51
N LEU A 551 24.99 9.75 -10.53
CA LEU A 551 25.31 8.90 -9.39
C LEU A 551 26.82 8.87 -9.08
N ALA A 552 27.69 9.09 -10.08
CA ALA A 552 29.13 9.15 -9.84
C ALA A 552 29.56 10.35 -8.99
N ALA A 553 28.73 11.40 -8.93
CA ALA A 553 29.01 12.61 -8.15
C ALA A 553 28.71 12.43 -6.65
N VAL A 554 27.96 11.39 -6.26
CA VAL A 554 27.56 11.19 -4.86
C VAL A 554 28.51 10.30 -4.07
N GLY A 555 29.33 9.48 -4.73
CA GLY A 555 30.29 8.60 -4.05
C GLY A 555 30.72 7.39 -4.87
N ARG A 556 31.59 6.58 -4.26
CA ARG A 556 32.00 5.26 -4.77
C ARG A 556 31.57 4.13 -3.85
N LYS A 557 31.48 4.33 -2.54
CA LYS A 557 31.03 3.30 -1.60
C LYS A 557 29.55 3.47 -1.23
N PHE A 558 28.71 2.58 -1.74
CA PHE A 558 27.26 2.60 -1.57
C PHE A 558 26.84 1.53 -0.57
N VAL A 559 26.18 1.93 0.52
CA VAL A 559 25.60 1.03 1.51
C VAL A 559 24.10 0.88 1.26
N LEU A 560 23.66 -0.35 1.02
CA LEU A 560 22.24 -0.70 0.87
C LEU A 560 21.69 -1.24 2.19
N GLN A 561 20.61 -0.64 2.70
CA GLN A 561 19.95 -1.07 3.95
C GLN A 561 18.43 -0.87 3.93
N GLY A 562 17.74 -1.31 4.98
CA GLY A 562 16.28 -1.35 5.03
C GLY A 562 15.73 -2.72 4.62
N GLY A 563 14.51 -3.02 5.08
CA GLY A 563 13.90 -4.35 4.92
C GLY A 563 13.73 -4.79 3.46
N THR A 564 13.62 -3.85 2.52
CA THR A 564 13.47 -4.17 1.09
C THR A 564 14.73 -4.82 0.50
N HIS A 565 15.92 -4.49 1.03
CA HIS A 565 17.17 -5.11 0.61
C HIS A 565 17.38 -6.51 1.20
N ARG A 566 16.40 -7.06 1.94
CA ARG A 566 16.33 -8.51 2.19
C ARG A 566 16.01 -9.31 0.93
N ASN A 567 15.30 -8.69 -0.02
CA ASN A 567 14.96 -9.28 -1.30
C ASN A 567 16.16 -9.22 -2.26
N LEU A 568 16.76 -10.37 -2.54
CA LEU A 568 17.96 -10.46 -3.38
C LEU A 568 17.74 -10.06 -4.84
N ALA A 569 16.52 -10.13 -5.36
CA ALA A 569 16.22 -9.59 -6.69
C ALA A 569 16.32 -8.05 -6.71
N VAL A 570 15.91 -7.39 -5.63
CA VAL A 570 16.09 -5.94 -5.45
C VAL A 570 17.56 -5.59 -5.31
N VAL A 571 18.32 -6.35 -4.50
CA VAL A 571 19.77 -6.13 -4.35
C VAL A 571 20.48 -6.27 -5.70
N LYS A 572 20.15 -7.31 -6.48
CA LYS A 572 20.72 -7.51 -7.83
C LYS A 572 20.45 -6.30 -8.72
N ALA A 573 19.20 -5.84 -8.78
CA ALA A 573 18.83 -4.69 -9.59
C ALA A 573 19.54 -3.39 -9.16
N GLN A 574 19.68 -3.16 -7.85
CA GLN A 574 20.41 -2.00 -7.31
C GLN A 574 21.90 -2.07 -7.68
N VAL A 575 22.54 -3.21 -7.47
CA VAL A 575 23.95 -3.44 -7.79
C VAL A 575 24.22 -3.22 -9.28
N ASP A 576 23.40 -3.83 -10.14
CA ASP A 576 23.52 -3.67 -11.60
C ASP A 576 23.35 -2.20 -12.03
N PHE A 577 22.34 -1.51 -11.48
CA PHE A 577 22.08 -0.12 -11.78
C PHE A 577 23.25 0.78 -11.36
N ILE A 578 23.78 0.58 -10.14
CA ILE A 578 24.89 1.35 -9.61
C ILE A 578 26.14 1.11 -10.45
N HIS A 579 26.51 -0.15 -10.75
CA HIS A 579 27.68 -0.44 -11.58
C HIS A 579 27.55 0.05 -13.02
N ALA A 580 26.34 0.04 -13.59
CA ALA A 580 26.10 0.61 -14.92
C ALA A 580 26.35 2.13 -14.97
N LYS A 581 26.16 2.84 -13.84
CA LYS A 581 26.40 4.30 -13.73
C LYS A 581 27.79 4.63 -13.18
N VAL A 582 28.33 3.77 -12.33
CA VAL A 582 29.61 3.93 -11.61
C VAL A 582 30.33 2.57 -11.63
N PRO A 583 31.06 2.22 -12.70
CA PRO A 583 31.69 0.91 -12.84
C PRO A 583 32.70 0.55 -11.74
N THR A 584 33.24 1.58 -11.05
CA THR A 584 34.20 1.44 -9.94
C THR A 584 33.56 1.48 -8.55
N ALA A 585 32.23 1.47 -8.48
CA ALA A 585 31.53 1.50 -7.21
C ALA A 585 31.81 0.23 -6.38
N ASP A 586 31.95 0.41 -5.08
CA ASP A 586 31.89 -0.64 -4.08
C ASP A 586 30.48 -0.63 -3.49
N VAL A 587 29.70 -1.68 -3.72
CA VAL A 587 28.31 -1.78 -3.26
C VAL A 587 28.25 -2.80 -2.14
N VAL A 588 27.90 -2.35 -0.94
CA VAL A 588 27.86 -3.17 0.27
C VAL A 588 26.43 -3.22 0.79
N VAL A 589 25.94 -4.41 1.13
CA VAL A 589 24.68 -4.56 1.84
C VAL A 589 24.98 -4.57 3.34
N HIS A 590 24.26 -3.76 4.11
CA HIS A 590 24.40 -3.73 5.56
C HIS A 590 24.13 -5.13 6.15
N PRO A 591 24.98 -5.63 7.07
CA PRO A 591 24.88 -7.02 7.55
C PRO A 591 23.54 -7.36 8.19
N TYR A 592 22.90 -6.35 8.79
CA TYR A 592 21.58 -6.41 9.41
C TYR A 592 20.64 -5.39 8.75
N SER A 593 20.50 -5.45 7.43
CA SER A 593 19.81 -4.42 6.63
C SER A 593 18.39 -4.11 7.15
N GLY A 594 17.64 -5.12 7.59
CA GLY A 594 16.29 -4.94 8.13
C GLY A 594 16.25 -4.22 9.48
N GLU A 595 17.25 -4.45 10.33
CA GLU A 595 17.33 -4.03 11.73
C GLU A 595 18.05 -2.70 11.94
N ALA A 596 18.63 -2.11 10.90
CA ALA A 596 19.54 -0.98 11.03
C ALA A 596 18.96 0.21 11.81
N GLY A 597 17.67 0.54 11.64
CA GLY A 597 17.01 1.57 12.46
C GLY A 597 17.01 1.24 13.96
N ALA A 598 16.68 0.00 14.33
CA ALA A 598 16.69 -0.44 15.72
C ALA A 598 18.12 -0.50 16.30
N ILE A 599 19.11 -0.96 15.51
CA ILE A 599 20.53 -0.93 15.88
C ILE A 599 20.97 0.50 16.17
N GLY A 600 20.65 1.44 15.27
CA GLY A 600 21.00 2.84 15.43
C GLY A 600 20.42 3.47 16.69
N ALA A 601 19.13 3.18 16.96
CA ALA A 601 18.48 3.63 18.17
C ALA A 601 19.16 3.05 19.44
N ALA A 602 19.52 1.78 19.42
CA ALA A 602 20.26 1.14 20.51
C ALA A 602 21.65 1.77 20.71
N LEU A 603 22.39 2.06 19.63
CA LEU A 603 23.70 2.71 19.71
C LEU A 603 23.62 4.12 20.30
N CYS A 604 22.60 4.90 19.94
CA CYS A 604 22.35 6.20 20.57
C CYS A 604 21.97 6.08 22.05
N ALA A 605 21.19 5.07 22.41
CA ALA A 605 20.86 4.77 23.82
C ALA A 605 22.09 4.29 24.59
N LEU A 606 23.03 3.58 23.94
CA LEU A 606 24.31 3.19 24.53
C LEU A 606 25.18 4.41 24.85
N ASP A 607 25.26 5.40 23.95
CA ASP A 607 25.98 6.65 24.20
C ASP A 607 25.39 7.40 25.41
N TRP A 608 24.05 7.43 25.49
CA TRP A 608 23.32 7.99 26.62
C TRP A 608 23.61 7.25 27.94
N PHE A 609 23.63 5.92 27.90
CA PHE A 609 23.94 5.05 29.05
C PHE A 609 25.38 5.26 29.55
N LYS A 610 26.35 5.36 28.63
CA LYS A 610 27.76 5.67 28.95
C LYS A 610 27.93 7.04 29.61
N GLY A 611 26.97 7.96 29.43
CA GLY A 611 26.90 9.24 30.14
C GLY A 611 26.53 9.14 31.63
N GLY A 612 26.30 7.94 32.16
CA GLY A 612 26.05 7.70 33.60
C GLY A 612 24.62 7.99 34.05
N GLN A 613 23.67 8.08 33.13
CA GLN A 613 22.26 8.34 33.44
C GLN A 613 21.51 7.04 33.79
N GLN A 614 20.47 7.14 34.61
CA GLN A 614 19.61 6.00 34.98
C GLN A 614 18.42 5.88 34.04
N THR A 615 18.20 4.69 33.48
CA THR A 615 17.11 4.45 32.52
C THR A 615 15.74 4.82 33.07
N ARG A 616 14.91 5.37 32.18
CA ARG A 616 13.47 5.62 32.38
C ARG A 616 12.62 4.43 31.98
N PHE A 617 13.22 3.34 31.49
CA PHE A 617 12.49 2.16 31.03
C PHE A 617 11.56 1.68 32.14
N ARG A 618 10.27 1.61 31.82
CA ARG A 618 9.23 1.35 32.84
C ARG A 618 9.09 -0.12 33.24
N GLY A 619 9.89 -1.00 32.65
CA GLY A 619 9.92 -2.43 32.96
C GLY A 619 8.92 -3.25 32.14
N TYR A 620 9.20 -4.56 32.04
CA TYR A 620 8.40 -5.50 31.26
C TYR A 620 6.97 -5.64 31.77
N ASP A 621 6.79 -5.80 33.08
CA ASP A 621 5.48 -6.08 33.69
C ASP A 621 4.51 -4.93 33.47
N LEU A 622 4.96 -3.67 33.62
CA LEU A 622 4.12 -2.51 33.36
C LEU A 622 3.68 -2.48 31.90
N ILE A 623 4.63 -2.61 30.97
CA ILE A 623 4.35 -2.55 29.53
C ILE A 623 3.36 -3.65 29.14
N GLU A 624 3.55 -4.86 29.63
CA GLU A 624 2.66 -5.99 29.38
C GLU A 624 1.25 -5.77 29.94
N SER A 625 1.12 -5.08 31.08
CA SER A 625 -0.16 -4.75 31.70
C SER A 625 -0.88 -3.52 31.13
N LEU A 626 -0.28 -2.80 30.17
CA LEU A 626 -0.87 -1.56 29.64
C LEU A 626 -2.27 -1.80 29.06
N GLU A 627 -3.23 -1.06 29.59
CA GLU A 627 -4.56 -0.86 29.04
C GLU A 627 -4.64 0.51 28.38
N TYR A 628 -5.43 0.62 27.29
CA TYR A 628 -5.64 1.90 26.63
C TYR A 628 -7.05 2.03 26.06
N LYS A 629 -7.50 3.28 25.90
CA LYS A 629 -8.77 3.64 25.28
C LYS A 629 -8.49 4.72 24.23
N ALA A 630 -9.06 4.56 23.03
CA ALA A 630 -8.94 5.55 21.97
C ALA A 630 -10.29 6.28 21.79
N THR A 631 -10.25 7.60 21.61
CA THR A 631 -11.43 8.42 21.33
C THR A 631 -11.12 9.37 20.17
N THR A 632 -11.97 9.37 19.14
CA THR A 632 -11.88 10.28 17.98
C THR A 632 -13.26 10.79 17.60
N ASN A 633 -13.63 11.99 18.04
CA ASN A 633 -14.95 12.58 17.82
C ASN A 633 -14.84 14.11 17.61
N GLU A 634 -15.97 14.82 17.58
CA GLU A 634 -15.96 16.29 17.45
C GLU A 634 -15.22 16.99 18.61
N ASP A 635 -15.25 16.43 19.82
CA ASP A 635 -14.55 17.00 20.98
C ASP A 635 -13.02 16.87 20.87
N THR A 636 -12.53 15.95 20.03
CA THR A 636 -11.10 15.81 19.76
C THR A 636 -10.62 16.70 18.62
N VAL A 637 -11.46 17.54 18.00
CA VAL A 637 -11.03 18.46 16.94
C VAL A 637 -10.17 19.59 17.51
N CYS A 638 -9.05 19.88 16.85
CA CYS A 638 -8.12 20.95 17.20
C CYS A 638 -8.54 22.25 16.53
N HIS A 639 -8.83 23.30 17.30
CA HIS A 639 -9.25 24.60 16.75
C HIS A 639 -8.18 25.70 16.86
N TRP A 640 -6.90 25.33 17.00
CA TRP A 640 -5.81 26.30 17.09
C TRP A 640 -5.51 27.04 15.77
N CYS A 641 -6.01 26.53 14.64
CA CYS A 641 -5.94 27.18 13.35
C CYS A 641 -7.12 26.75 12.46
N PRO A 642 -7.34 27.40 11.31
CA PRO A 642 -8.48 27.10 10.42
C PRO A 642 -8.48 25.69 9.80
N VAL A 643 -7.39 24.92 9.94
CA VAL A 643 -7.29 23.55 9.41
C VAL A 643 -8.22 22.58 10.13
N ASN A 644 -8.55 22.86 11.40
CA ASN A 644 -9.45 22.05 12.22
C ASN A 644 -9.12 20.54 12.17
N CYS A 645 -7.86 20.18 12.46
CA CYS A 645 -7.41 18.79 12.40
C CYS A 645 -8.18 17.94 13.43
N ARG A 646 -8.78 16.82 13.00
CA ARG A 646 -9.38 15.82 13.89
C ARG A 646 -8.24 15.01 14.53
N ARG A 647 -8.17 14.98 15.86
CA ARG A 647 -7.14 14.27 16.63
C ARG A 647 -7.71 12.96 17.17
N THR A 648 -6.82 12.06 17.55
CA THR A 648 -7.19 10.90 18.36
C THR A 648 -6.57 11.02 19.74
N PHE A 649 -7.39 10.87 20.77
CA PHE A 649 -6.94 10.81 22.14
C PHE A 649 -6.77 9.35 22.52
N ILE A 650 -5.55 8.98 22.89
CA ILE A 650 -5.18 7.64 23.34
C ILE A 650 -4.86 7.77 24.82
N ASP A 651 -5.80 7.33 25.66
CA ASP A 651 -5.64 7.35 27.11
C ASP A 651 -5.08 6.00 27.54
N VAL A 652 -3.93 5.99 28.18
CA VAL A 652 -3.18 4.80 28.56
C VAL A 652 -3.07 4.73 30.07
N GLN A 653 -3.39 3.58 30.66
CA GLN A 653 -3.34 3.40 32.10
C GLN A 653 -1.90 3.32 32.57
N ILE A 654 -1.46 4.34 33.31
CA ILE A 654 -0.09 4.49 33.80
C ILE A 654 -0.15 4.88 35.28
N PRO A 655 0.38 4.04 36.19
CA PRO A 655 0.37 4.32 37.62
C PRO A 655 0.97 5.69 37.94
N GLY A 656 0.25 6.47 38.75
CA GLY A 656 0.67 7.81 39.16
C GLY A 656 0.43 8.92 38.14
N ALA A 657 -0.14 8.64 36.97
CA ALA A 657 -0.54 9.69 36.03
C ALA A 657 -1.63 10.59 36.64
N ALA A 658 -1.51 11.91 36.46
CA ALA A 658 -2.39 12.89 37.11
C ALA A 658 -3.83 12.92 36.53
N GLY A 659 -4.05 12.35 35.34
CA GLY A 659 -5.29 12.51 34.60
C GLY A 659 -5.47 13.92 34.04
N ARG A 660 -6.61 14.16 33.40
CA ARG A 660 -7.03 15.43 32.76
C ARG A 660 -8.53 15.64 32.97
N PRO A 661 -8.99 15.90 34.22
CA PRO A 661 -10.43 16.05 34.51
C PRO A 661 -11.05 17.29 33.85
N TRP A 662 -10.22 18.25 33.45
CA TRP A 662 -10.62 19.49 32.77
C TRP A 662 -10.80 19.34 31.25
N SER A 663 -10.35 18.22 30.66
CA SER A 663 -10.50 18.00 29.22
C SER A 663 -11.97 17.83 28.85
N LYS A 664 -12.33 18.23 27.62
CA LYS A 664 -13.65 17.93 27.03
C LYS A 664 -13.94 16.43 26.98
N VAL A 665 -12.88 15.61 26.87
CA VAL A 665 -12.92 14.16 27.03
C VAL A 665 -12.15 13.86 28.32
N PRO A 666 -12.82 13.81 29.49
CA PRO A 666 -12.13 13.73 30.78
C PRO A 666 -11.27 12.47 30.91
N VAL A 667 -10.11 12.61 31.53
CA VAL A 667 -9.21 11.49 31.86
C VAL A 667 -9.09 11.38 33.37
N GLU A 668 -9.34 10.20 33.91
CA GLU A 668 -9.23 9.93 35.34
C GLU A 668 -7.77 9.81 35.80
N ALA A 669 -7.52 9.97 37.11
CA ALA A 669 -6.20 9.75 37.67
C ALA A 669 -5.77 8.28 37.49
N GLY A 670 -4.47 8.06 37.25
CA GLY A 670 -3.94 6.76 36.83
C GLY A 670 -3.97 6.52 35.31
N TRP A 671 -4.40 7.51 34.53
CA TRP A 671 -4.35 7.48 33.07
C TRP A 671 -3.61 8.69 32.51
N GLU A 672 -2.78 8.44 31.50
CA GLU A 672 -2.00 9.44 30.78
C GLU A 672 -2.50 9.52 29.34
N ARG A 673 -2.72 10.74 28.84
CA ARG A 673 -3.18 10.97 27.47
C ARG A 673 -2.01 11.18 26.53
N VAL A 674 -2.02 10.43 25.43
CA VAL A 674 -1.22 10.68 24.24
C VAL A 674 -2.15 11.14 23.11
N ILE A 675 -1.77 12.21 22.43
CA ILE A 675 -2.55 12.76 21.32
C ILE A 675 -1.89 12.37 20.01
N SER A 676 -2.63 11.65 19.17
CA SER A 676 -2.21 11.21 17.84
C SER A 676 -3.02 11.90 16.73
N GLY A 677 -2.61 11.70 15.48
CA GLY A 677 -3.27 12.29 14.30
C GLY A 677 -2.88 13.74 14.01
N ASN A 678 -1.81 14.25 14.64
CA ASN A 678 -1.26 15.58 14.36
C ASN A 678 0.26 15.61 14.53
N THR A 679 0.96 16.31 13.66
CA THR A 679 2.42 16.50 13.73
C THR A 679 2.80 17.91 14.21
N CYS A 680 1.84 18.82 14.31
CA CYS A 680 2.07 20.16 14.82
C CYS A 680 2.19 20.11 16.36
N PRO A 681 3.23 20.73 16.96
CA PRO A 681 3.38 20.78 18.42
C PRO A 681 2.16 21.33 19.15
N LYS A 682 1.45 22.30 18.56
CA LYS A 682 0.20 22.86 19.13
C LYS A 682 -0.93 21.84 19.12
N GLY A 683 -0.99 21.03 18.08
CA GLY A 683 -2.03 20.00 17.90
C GLY A 683 -1.94 18.85 18.91
N LEU A 684 -0.79 18.71 19.56
CA LEU A 684 -0.54 17.71 20.61
C LEU A 684 -0.96 18.18 22.01
N LEU A 685 -1.64 19.33 22.11
CA LEU A 685 -2.02 19.97 23.37
C LEU A 685 -3.52 20.28 23.38
N GLU A 686 -4.10 20.30 24.58
CA GLU A 686 -5.51 20.64 24.78
C GLU A 686 -5.69 21.97 25.50
N ASP A 687 -4.75 22.35 26.37
CA ASP A 687 -4.87 23.55 27.19
C ASP A 687 -4.07 24.73 26.62
N VAL A 688 -4.64 25.93 26.78
CA VAL A 688 -4.02 27.17 26.30
C VAL A 688 -2.75 27.51 27.08
N LYS A 689 -2.66 27.14 28.38
CA LYS A 689 -1.45 27.37 29.18
C LYS A 689 -0.34 26.42 28.74
N GLU A 690 -0.65 25.15 28.49
CA GLU A 690 0.29 24.20 27.87
C GLU A 690 0.81 24.74 26.53
N MET A 691 -0.09 25.25 25.68
CA MET A 691 0.26 25.84 24.38
C MET A 691 1.19 27.05 24.53
N LYS A 692 0.97 27.91 25.52
CA LYS A 692 1.86 29.04 25.80
C LYS A 692 3.27 28.58 26.18
N VAL A 693 3.40 27.60 27.07
CA VAL A 693 4.71 27.05 27.48
C VAL A 693 5.47 26.49 26.27
N VAL A 694 4.81 25.67 25.44
CA VAL A 694 5.44 25.11 24.24
C VAL A 694 5.79 26.20 23.23
N LYS A 695 4.94 27.22 23.08
CA LYS A 695 5.23 28.37 22.22
C LYS A 695 6.47 29.14 22.70
N ASP A 696 6.57 29.41 23.99
CA ASP A 696 7.70 30.13 24.58
C ASP A 696 9.01 29.35 24.41
N GLN A 697 8.98 28.02 24.61
CA GLN A 697 10.13 27.13 24.34
C GLN A 697 10.54 27.14 22.87
N LEU A 698 9.58 27.11 21.94
CA LEU A 698 9.86 27.20 20.50
C LEU A 698 10.47 28.56 20.13
N GLU A 699 10.01 29.65 20.75
CA GLU A 699 10.58 30.99 20.56
C GLU A 699 12.00 31.09 21.15
N GLU A 700 12.24 30.52 22.32
CA GLU A 700 13.56 30.46 22.95
C GLU A 700 14.55 29.66 22.11
N ALA A 701 14.16 28.45 21.67
CA ALA A 701 14.99 27.63 20.78
C ALA A 701 15.30 28.35 19.47
N ARG A 702 14.33 29.07 18.90
CA ARG A 702 14.54 29.88 17.69
C ARG A 702 15.49 31.06 17.92
N ARG A 703 15.51 31.66 19.12
CA ARG A 703 16.46 32.73 19.49
C ARG A 703 17.86 32.17 19.72
N ALA A 704 17.98 31.05 20.43
CA ALA A 704 19.24 30.38 20.72
C ALA A 704 19.88 29.80 19.45
N TYR A 705 19.05 29.30 18.53
CA TYR A 705 19.48 28.68 17.28
C TYR A 705 18.73 29.30 16.10
N PRO A 706 19.11 30.53 15.66
CA PRO A 706 18.47 31.19 14.53
C PRO A 706 18.51 30.35 13.25
N ASN A 707 19.57 29.54 13.11
CA ASN A 707 19.74 28.55 12.05
C ASN A 707 19.68 27.12 12.61
N ILE A 708 18.48 26.64 12.93
CA ILE A 708 18.27 25.25 13.42
C ILE A 708 18.83 24.22 12.42
N ALA A 709 18.77 24.49 11.12
CA ALA A 709 19.29 23.57 10.11
C ALA A 709 20.81 23.37 10.24
N GLU A 710 21.55 24.43 10.54
CA GLU A 710 22.99 24.36 10.79
C GLU A 710 23.34 23.64 12.08
N LEU A 711 22.61 23.90 13.17
CA LEU A 711 22.75 23.14 14.42
C LEU A 711 22.56 21.63 14.19
N VAL A 712 21.48 21.25 13.49
CA VAL A 712 21.18 19.85 13.17
C VAL A 712 22.27 19.27 12.29
N ARG A 713 22.73 19.98 11.26
CA ARG A 713 23.82 19.55 10.38
C ARG A 713 25.11 19.29 11.16
N GLU A 714 25.43 20.12 12.15
CA GLU A 714 26.68 20.03 12.91
C GLU A 714 26.62 19.05 14.07
N GLY A 715 25.45 18.82 14.66
CA GLY A 715 25.28 18.05 15.89
C GLY A 715 24.60 16.71 15.72
N ALA A 716 23.58 16.59 14.87
CA ALA A 716 22.65 15.45 14.90
C ALA A 716 23.28 14.11 14.50
N PHE A 717 24.33 14.15 13.68
CA PHE A 717 25.03 12.95 13.20
C PHE A 717 26.38 12.70 13.90
N LYS A 718 26.77 13.57 14.85
CA LYS A 718 27.98 13.35 15.66
C LYS A 718 27.65 12.43 16.84
N ARG A 719 28.32 11.29 16.93
CA ARG A 719 28.31 10.47 18.16
C ARG A 719 29.30 11.01 19.18
N ALA A 720 29.06 10.70 20.46
CA ALA A 720 30.10 10.80 21.46
C ALA A 720 31.27 9.93 21.01
N LYS A 721 32.47 10.50 20.84
CA LYS A 721 33.64 9.72 20.47
C LYS A 721 33.90 8.71 21.58
N GLU A 722 33.83 7.43 21.27
CA GLU A 722 34.57 6.45 22.07
C GLU A 722 36.05 6.84 21.98
N GLU A 723 36.67 7.11 23.12
CA GLU A 723 38.11 6.91 23.20
C GLU A 723 38.33 5.45 22.79
N LEU A 724 38.85 5.25 21.57
CA LEU A 724 39.36 3.96 21.13
C LEU A 724 40.33 3.50 22.21
N VAL A 725 39.89 2.58 23.07
CA VAL A 725 40.79 1.88 24.00
C VAL A 725 41.89 1.29 23.11
N PRO A 726 43.16 1.70 23.27
CA PRO A 726 44.23 1.13 22.47
C PRO A 726 44.19 -0.37 22.71
N ALA A 727 44.20 -1.15 21.63
CA ALA A 727 44.45 -2.58 21.73
C ALA A 727 45.68 -2.76 22.63
N SER A 728 45.51 -3.40 23.78
CA SER A 728 46.61 -3.73 24.67
C SER A 728 47.59 -4.57 23.86
N ALA A 729 48.74 -3.97 23.54
CA ALA A 729 49.91 -4.74 23.18
C ALA A 729 50.41 -5.40 24.46
N ASP A 730 50.13 -6.70 24.59
CA ASP A 730 50.99 -7.70 25.24
C ASP A 730 50.65 -9.09 24.68
#